data_AF-A0A1Q5L999-F1
#
_entry.id   AF-A0A1Q5L999-F1
#
_cell.length_a   1.000
_cell.length_b   1.000
_cell.length_c   1.000
_cell.angle_alpha   90.00
_cell.angle_beta   90.00
_cell.angle_gamma   90.00
#
_symmetry.space_group_name_H-M   'P 1'
#
loop_
_entity.id
_entity.type
_entity.pdbx_description
1 polymer ?
#
loop_
_entity_poly.entity_id
_entity_poly.type
_entity_poly.pdbx_seq_one_letter_code
_entity_poly.pdbx_strand_id
1 'polypeptide(L)'
;MSGAACVRPDCQGGHLMVTGFCDTCHRRPAAPEPPPPAPVPSTNRTPAHPAEPPRRPAGPAAGELDRDGLLVLPYLPSPEPSEAADTTARPPTGGRRCGVDNCAGTIGVSYDGGPAPDHGFCPECGAEYSFRPKLRPGDRVAGHYEVLGYLAVGGHGWVYLAEDTRVPGLHVVLKGLINTGDAVARRAAVEERRSLTTLHHRDIVRIVTYVRHQAPGDSEPTGYIVMEYVGGRSLAWIRFAPDEELARLFGDGGLEFGHVITYGCKILGALEYLHGQGLLYCDMKPENVIHYGREIKVIDLGAIRRVDDRSSGLVYTHGYAPPKKERDERGLDVDSDLYTVGRTLKVLAERAGPPAGLAARSFEALIRRATHPEPAARFRSAAEMSRQLWEVLREHQALGGHEPYPERSTRFEPTAAVFGAALGTVPALEHWTGRTGTGAPELPVGAPDPRETARALPVPLPDPADPATVLLGGLAADTPDRIAERAAGDPALDTVETALWLCRAYLDAGRADRAETWVLRAEERSGEYDWRIFWHRGLVHLTCGRVEAAEGEFMAAYAALPGEAAPKLALGYCSEYLAEALRNAAAEEITVPRAGAGLARIRRAEEQQVRRAEARERQAEEYYEAVRRRDRTQGSAAFGLARIRLRRGDRRRAVAVLDEVPTTSRHYDAARVAAVRVLAGRLPGGSGPGTAELRAAADRLAGLHLDGSGSWDRLVTELREHALGCRPPGGWGTGFPAGDLFGPADGEEALAELLSRSLKRLADQAGSAGERGDLLDRAYAVLPEPAAFRQLLRGRWRTA
;
A
#
# COMPACT_ATOMS: atom_id res chain seq x y z
N MET A 1 20.85 29.62 9.06
CA MET A 1 20.07 30.86 8.85
C MET A 1 18.64 30.55 9.27
N SER A 2 18.19 31.12 10.39
CA SER A 2 16.91 30.82 11.01
C SER A 2 15.76 31.44 10.21
N GLY A 3 14.86 30.59 9.67
CA GLY A 3 13.65 31.06 9.00
C GLY A 3 12.66 31.72 9.96
N ALA A 4 11.65 32.42 9.40
CA ALA A 4 10.64 33.12 10.18
C ALA A 4 9.92 32.17 11.15
N ALA A 5 9.58 32.64 12.35
CA ALA A 5 8.89 31.83 13.36
C ALA A 5 7.50 31.41 12.89
N CYS A 6 7.11 30.18 13.22
CA CYS A 6 5.80 29.63 12.89
C CYS A 6 4.71 30.36 13.68
N VAL A 7 3.77 30.98 12.97
CA VAL A 7 2.68 31.80 13.54
C VAL A 7 1.43 30.98 13.90
N ARG A 8 1.53 29.65 13.95
CA ARG A 8 0.39 28.79 14.26
C ARG A 8 0.19 28.70 15.79
N PRO A 9 -1.04 28.88 16.31
CA PRO A 9 -1.30 28.89 17.74
C PRO A 9 -1.05 27.53 18.42
N ASP A 10 -1.04 26.43 17.64
CA ASP A 10 -0.74 25.06 18.08
C ASP A 10 0.74 24.68 17.94
N CYS A 11 1.62 25.56 17.45
CA CYS A 11 3.02 25.25 17.22
C CYS A 11 3.91 25.70 18.39
N GLN A 12 4.64 24.75 18.99
CA GLN A 12 5.59 25.00 20.08
C GLN A 12 6.93 25.60 19.58
N GLY A 13 6.88 26.72 18.85
CA GLY A 13 8.06 27.55 18.57
C GLY A 13 8.95 27.13 17.40
N GLY A 14 8.42 26.47 16.38
CA GLY A 14 9.20 26.08 15.19
C GLY A 14 9.47 27.22 14.20
N HIS A 15 10.36 26.96 13.24
CA HIS A 15 10.77 27.90 12.19
C HIS A 15 10.34 27.43 10.80
N LEU A 16 10.00 28.38 9.93
CA LEU A 16 9.67 28.13 8.54
C LEU A 16 10.94 27.80 7.74
N MET A 17 11.00 26.58 7.23
CA MET A 17 12.05 26.14 6.34
C MET A 17 11.92 26.79 4.96
N VAL A 18 12.97 26.70 4.14
CA VAL A 18 12.98 27.19 2.74
C VAL A 18 11.87 26.55 1.88
N THR A 19 11.35 25.39 2.31
CA THR A 19 10.21 24.70 1.70
C THR A 19 8.85 25.35 1.97
N GLY A 20 8.78 26.35 2.87
CA GLY A 20 7.56 27.03 3.28
C GLY A 20 6.77 26.33 4.41
N PHE A 21 7.33 25.26 4.99
CA PHE A 21 6.74 24.49 6.09
C PHE A 21 7.52 24.67 7.39
N CYS A 22 6.82 24.63 8.52
CA CYS A 22 7.44 24.67 9.84
C CYS A 22 8.23 23.37 10.12
N ASP A 23 9.46 23.49 10.63
CA ASP A 23 10.31 22.37 11.04
C ASP A 23 9.76 21.54 12.23
N THR A 24 8.87 22.12 13.02
CA THR A 24 8.37 21.51 14.27
C THR A 24 6.96 20.94 14.10
N CYS A 25 6.05 21.66 13.45
CA CYS A 25 4.68 21.18 13.25
C CYS A 25 4.40 20.67 11.83
N HIS A 26 5.38 20.74 10.92
CA HIS A 26 5.33 20.25 9.53
C HIS A 26 4.17 20.82 8.70
N ARG A 27 3.61 21.96 9.10
CA ARG A 27 2.48 22.64 8.44
C ARG A 27 2.92 23.98 7.87
N ARG A 28 2.21 24.46 6.85
CA ARG A 28 2.37 25.85 6.37
C ARG A 28 1.78 26.85 7.37
N PRO A 29 2.26 28.11 7.39
CA PRO A 29 1.60 29.20 8.09
C PRO A 29 0.13 29.31 7.69
N ALA A 30 -0.74 29.66 8.63
CA ALA A 30 -2.10 30.05 8.28
C ALA A 30 -2.05 31.29 7.38
N ALA A 31 -2.82 31.30 6.29
CA ALA A 31 -2.99 32.52 5.51
C ALA A 31 -3.61 33.60 6.40
N PRO A 32 -3.18 34.87 6.31
CA PRO A 32 -3.81 35.94 7.09
C PRO A 32 -5.29 36.02 6.72
N GLU A 33 -6.16 36.07 7.73
CA GLU A 33 -7.58 36.35 7.53
C GLU A 33 -7.74 37.68 6.77
N PRO A 34 -8.62 37.74 5.76
CA PRO A 34 -8.90 39.01 5.10
C PRO A 34 -9.50 39.99 6.11
N PRO A 35 -9.13 41.28 6.06
CA PRO A 35 -9.63 42.26 7.01
C PRO A 35 -11.15 42.39 6.88
N PRO A 36 -11.86 42.67 8.00
CA PRO A 36 -13.29 42.86 7.97
C PRO A 36 -13.66 44.03 7.05
N PRO A 37 -14.73 43.92 6.25
CA PRO A 37 -15.11 44.97 5.32
C PRO A 37 -15.51 46.25 6.08
N ALA A 38 -15.06 47.40 5.55
CA ALA A 38 -15.38 48.70 6.11
C ALA A 38 -16.89 49.02 6.01
N PRO A 39 -17.47 49.76 6.97
CA PRO A 39 -18.90 50.09 6.97
C PRO A 39 -19.19 51.10 5.85
N VAL A 40 -20.08 50.73 4.93
CA VAL A 40 -20.55 51.61 3.84
C VAL A 40 -21.85 52.31 4.27
N PRO A 41 -22.05 53.61 3.99
CA PRO A 41 -23.21 54.34 4.47
C PRO A 41 -24.49 53.95 3.72
N SER A 42 -25.56 53.83 4.49
CA SER A 42 -26.95 53.67 4.04
C SER A 42 -27.37 54.79 3.09
N THR A 43 -27.65 54.43 1.83
CA THR A 43 -28.58 55.18 0.99
C THR A 43 -29.49 54.20 0.24
N ASN A 44 -30.75 54.61 0.17
CA ASN A 44 -31.94 53.84 -0.14
C ASN A 44 -32.13 53.55 -1.65
N ARG A 45 -32.88 52.46 -1.90
CA ARG A 45 -33.74 52.13 -3.07
C ARG A 45 -33.09 51.64 -4.37
N THR A 46 -33.21 50.31 -4.58
CA THR A 46 -33.34 49.67 -5.90
C THR A 46 -34.21 48.40 -5.76
N PRO A 47 -35.01 48.01 -6.78
CA PRO A 47 -36.13 47.07 -6.63
C PRO A 47 -35.68 45.62 -6.50
N ALA A 48 -36.56 44.80 -5.92
CA ALA A 48 -36.38 43.36 -5.72
C ALA A 48 -36.05 42.64 -7.04
N HIS A 49 -34.82 42.13 -7.14
CA HIS A 49 -34.49 41.01 -8.02
C HIS A 49 -34.84 39.70 -7.30
N PRO A 50 -35.39 38.70 -8.01
CA PRO A 50 -35.63 37.39 -7.42
C PRO A 50 -34.30 36.80 -6.97
N ALA A 51 -34.28 36.23 -5.77
CA ALA A 51 -33.11 35.61 -5.17
C ALA A 51 -32.53 34.56 -6.13
N GLU A 52 -31.26 34.74 -6.54
CA GLU A 52 -30.49 33.67 -7.16
C GLU A 52 -30.44 32.48 -6.18
N PRO A 53 -30.67 31.24 -6.66
CA PRO A 53 -30.56 30.06 -5.81
C PRO A 53 -29.13 29.95 -5.25
N PRO A 54 -28.94 29.37 -4.05
CA PRO A 54 -27.62 29.21 -3.46
C PRO A 54 -26.72 28.46 -4.44
N ARG A 55 -25.57 29.07 -4.78
CA ARG A 55 -24.57 28.46 -5.65
C ARG A 55 -24.16 27.12 -5.03
N ARG A 56 -24.37 26.02 -5.77
CA ARG A 56 -23.84 24.70 -5.42
C ARG A 56 -22.34 24.85 -5.11
N PRO A 57 -21.82 24.26 -4.01
CA PRO A 57 -20.38 24.23 -3.79
C PRO A 57 -19.72 23.60 -5.03
N ALA A 58 -18.61 24.18 -5.48
CA ALA A 58 -17.85 23.62 -6.58
C ALA A 58 -17.54 22.14 -6.26
N GLY A 59 -17.77 21.25 -7.24
CA GLY A 59 -17.42 19.83 -7.11
C GLY A 59 -15.93 19.69 -6.79
N PRO A 60 -15.53 18.69 -5.99
CA PRO A 60 -14.11 18.47 -5.73
C PRO A 60 -13.36 18.27 -7.05
N ALA A 61 -12.11 18.72 -7.10
CA ALA A 61 -11.26 18.39 -8.24
C ALA A 61 -11.09 16.87 -8.30
N ALA A 62 -11.02 16.28 -9.50
CA ALA A 62 -10.76 14.85 -9.64
C ALA A 62 -9.45 14.49 -8.91
N GLY A 63 -9.52 13.56 -7.96
CA GLY A 63 -8.38 13.17 -7.12
C GLY A 63 -8.08 14.10 -5.93
N GLU A 64 -8.96 15.05 -5.58
CA GLU A 64 -8.79 15.89 -4.38
C GLU A 64 -8.75 15.04 -3.11
N LEU A 65 -7.75 15.26 -2.27
CA LEU A 65 -7.59 14.57 -0.99
C LEU A 65 -7.99 15.46 0.17
N ASP A 66 -8.62 14.88 1.18
CA ASP A 66 -8.88 15.56 2.45
C ASP A 66 -7.60 15.65 3.31
N ARG A 67 -7.74 16.27 4.48
CA ARG A 67 -6.64 16.46 5.44
C ARG A 67 -6.03 15.14 5.96
N ASP A 68 -6.77 14.05 5.84
CA ASP A 68 -6.41 12.72 6.31
C ASP A 68 -5.83 11.87 5.15
N GLY A 69 -5.65 12.48 3.97
CA GLY A 69 -5.10 11.84 2.77
C GLY A 69 -6.08 10.89 2.08
N LEU A 70 -7.38 10.97 2.40
CA LEU A 70 -8.44 10.19 1.76
C LEU A 70 -9.07 10.98 0.61
N LEU A 71 -9.61 10.27 -0.38
CA LEU A 71 -10.27 10.91 -1.51
C LEU A 71 -11.53 11.65 -1.02
N VAL A 72 -11.67 12.93 -1.38
CA VAL A 72 -12.85 13.71 -1.02
C VAL A 72 -14.08 13.11 -1.70
N LEU A 73 -15.05 12.68 -0.90
CA LEU A 73 -16.31 12.16 -1.43
C LEU A 73 -17.09 13.28 -2.16
N PRO A 74 -17.76 12.97 -3.28
CA PRO A 74 -18.58 13.96 -3.97
C PRO A 74 -19.75 14.42 -3.10
N TYR A 75 -20.14 15.69 -3.25
CA TYR A 75 -21.23 16.24 -2.45
C TYR A 75 -22.59 15.68 -2.90
N LEU A 76 -23.26 14.97 -1.99
CA LEU A 76 -24.60 14.46 -2.18
C LEU A 76 -25.61 15.38 -1.45
N PRO A 77 -26.51 16.08 -2.18
CA PRO A 77 -27.48 16.96 -1.56
C PRO A 77 -28.50 16.16 -0.74
N SER A 78 -28.85 16.67 0.45
CA SER A 78 -29.97 16.11 1.21
C SER A 78 -31.26 16.36 0.44
N PRO A 79 -32.08 15.33 0.19
CA PRO A 79 -33.42 15.53 -0.36
C PRO A 79 -34.29 16.29 0.65
N GLU A 80 -35.29 17.00 0.14
CA GLU A 80 -36.33 17.58 0.99
C GLU A 80 -37.16 16.46 1.64
N PRO A 81 -37.69 16.65 2.87
CA PRO A 81 -38.49 15.64 3.57
C PRO A 81 -39.62 15.02 2.74
N SER A 82 -40.29 15.84 1.92
CA SER A 82 -41.37 15.43 1.02
C SER A 82 -40.90 14.58 -0.18
N GLU A 83 -39.63 14.69 -0.55
CA GLU A 83 -39.00 13.85 -1.59
C GLU A 83 -38.43 12.56 -0.98
N ALA A 84 -38.04 12.61 0.29
CA ALA A 84 -37.40 11.50 0.99
C ALA A 84 -38.38 10.43 1.46
N ALA A 85 -39.61 10.81 1.85
CA ALA A 85 -40.59 9.91 2.43
C ALA A 85 -41.85 9.79 1.57
N ASP A 86 -42.28 8.56 1.28
CA ASP A 86 -43.56 8.30 0.61
C ASP A 86 -44.69 8.38 1.64
N THR A 87 -45.83 8.98 1.28
CA THR A 87 -47.04 8.97 2.10
C THR A 87 -47.87 7.69 1.88
N THR A 88 -47.52 6.90 0.87
CA THR A 88 -48.17 5.64 0.53
C THR A 88 -47.27 4.46 0.91
N ALA A 89 -47.77 3.57 1.77
CA ALA A 89 -47.02 2.38 2.13
C ALA A 89 -47.06 1.36 0.99
N ARG A 90 -45.91 1.07 0.40
CA ARG A 90 -45.76 0.01 -0.62
C ARG A 90 -44.89 -1.13 -0.07
N PRO A 91 -45.33 -2.39 -0.17
CA PRO A 91 -44.49 -3.55 0.17
C PRO A 91 -43.18 -3.55 -0.66
N PRO A 92 -42.11 -4.17 -0.16
CA PRO A 92 -40.85 -4.28 -0.89
C PRO A 92 -41.05 -4.88 -2.29
N THR A 93 -40.51 -4.20 -3.32
CA THR A 93 -40.56 -4.72 -4.70
C THR A 93 -39.72 -5.99 -4.80
N GLY A 94 -40.33 -7.11 -5.22
CA GLY A 94 -39.67 -8.42 -5.28
C GLY A 94 -39.74 -9.24 -3.97
N GLY A 95 -40.48 -8.77 -2.97
CA GLY A 95 -40.64 -9.46 -1.69
C GLY A 95 -39.41 -9.42 -0.79
N ARG A 96 -39.44 -10.18 0.30
CA ARG A 96 -38.40 -10.21 1.34
C ARG A 96 -38.18 -11.65 1.81
N ARG A 97 -36.96 -12.03 2.20
CA ARG A 97 -36.74 -13.31 2.91
C ARG A 97 -37.53 -13.36 4.22
N CYS A 98 -38.09 -14.53 4.52
CA CYS A 98 -38.74 -14.84 5.77
C CYS A 98 -37.81 -14.55 6.95
N GLY A 99 -38.35 -13.98 8.03
CA GLY A 99 -37.60 -13.65 9.24
C GLY A 99 -37.43 -14.81 10.23
N VAL A 100 -37.97 -15.99 9.93
CA VAL A 100 -37.81 -17.19 10.77
C VAL A 100 -36.46 -17.83 10.51
N ASP A 101 -35.75 -18.18 11.58
CA ASP A 101 -34.44 -18.83 11.50
C ASP A 101 -34.47 -20.06 10.58
N ASN A 102 -33.48 -20.15 9.69
CA ASN A 102 -33.32 -21.21 8.68
C ASN A 102 -34.45 -21.33 7.64
N CYS A 103 -35.38 -20.38 7.55
CA CYS A 103 -36.37 -20.37 6.48
C CYS A 103 -35.82 -19.71 5.20
N ALA A 104 -35.84 -20.43 4.07
CA ALA A 104 -35.41 -19.92 2.78
C ALA A 104 -36.53 -19.19 2.00
N GLY A 105 -37.76 -19.17 2.52
CA GLY A 105 -38.93 -18.64 1.84
C GLY A 105 -38.84 -17.13 1.60
N THR A 106 -39.39 -16.68 0.48
CA THR A 106 -39.57 -15.25 0.18
C THR A 106 -41.05 -14.89 0.34
N ILE A 107 -41.33 -13.88 1.16
CA ILE A 107 -42.65 -13.36 1.51
C ILE A 107 -42.92 -12.03 0.79
N GLY A 108 -44.18 -11.69 0.54
CA GLY A 108 -44.54 -10.44 -0.13
C GLY A 108 -44.15 -10.37 -1.60
N VAL A 109 -44.04 -11.51 -2.27
CA VAL A 109 -43.80 -11.56 -3.72
C VAL A 109 -45.14 -11.49 -4.43
N SER A 110 -45.20 -10.74 -5.54
CA SER A 110 -46.35 -10.78 -6.45
C SER A 110 -46.40 -12.15 -7.13
N TYR A 111 -47.56 -12.79 -7.08
CA TYR A 111 -47.86 -13.96 -7.90
C TYR A 111 -48.75 -13.48 -9.06
N ASP A 112 -48.40 -13.86 -10.28
CA ASP A 112 -49.19 -13.62 -11.51
C ASP A 112 -49.40 -12.16 -11.93
N GLY A 113 -48.48 -11.25 -11.56
CA GLY A 113 -48.54 -9.85 -11.99
C GLY A 113 -49.53 -8.96 -11.24
N GLY A 114 -50.19 -9.50 -10.20
CA GLY A 114 -50.98 -8.71 -9.24
C GLY A 114 -50.12 -7.89 -8.27
N PRO A 115 -50.70 -7.00 -7.45
CA PRO A 115 -49.94 -6.29 -6.42
C PRO A 115 -49.37 -7.26 -5.37
N ALA A 116 -48.15 -6.99 -4.90
CA ALA A 116 -47.53 -7.77 -3.83
C ALA A 116 -48.40 -7.72 -2.55
N PRO A 117 -48.69 -8.87 -1.91
CA PRO A 117 -49.48 -8.89 -0.67
C PRO A 117 -48.73 -8.17 0.46
N ASP A 118 -49.44 -7.29 1.17
CA ASP A 118 -48.93 -6.52 2.30
C ASP A 118 -49.02 -7.28 3.64
N HIS A 119 -49.59 -8.48 3.66
CA HIS A 119 -49.64 -9.40 4.80
C HIS A 119 -49.96 -10.83 4.31
N GLY A 120 -49.64 -11.84 5.10
CA GLY A 120 -49.96 -13.23 4.78
C GLY A 120 -49.12 -14.22 5.58
N PHE A 121 -48.94 -15.43 5.04
CA PHE A 121 -48.11 -16.48 5.64
C PHE A 121 -46.94 -16.84 4.72
N CYS A 122 -45.80 -17.16 5.32
CA CYS A 122 -44.65 -17.63 4.58
C CYS A 122 -45.00 -18.95 3.86
N PRO A 123 -44.75 -19.06 2.55
CA PRO A 123 -45.09 -20.27 1.80
C PRO A 123 -44.26 -21.48 2.22
N GLU A 124 -43.08 -21.27 2.80
CA GLU A 124 -42.18 -22.37 3.23
C GLU A 124 -42.44 -22.83 4.67
N CYS A 125 -42.52 -21.89 5.63
CA CYS A 125 -42.61 -22.24 7.06
C CYS A 125 -43.96 -21.94 7.71
N GLY A 126 -44.92 -21.34 6.98
CA GLY A 126 -46.23 -20.97 7.50
C GLY A 126 -46.22 -19.81 8.50
N ALA A 127 -45.09 -19.14 8.73
CA ALA A 127 -45.03 -18.01 9.65
C ALA A 127 -45.78 -16.79 9.12
N GLU A 128 -46.62 -16.19 9.96
CA GLU A 128 -47.35 -14.97 9.62
C GLU A 128 -46.36 -13.81 9.40
N TYR A 129 -46.63 -12.99 8.38
CA TYR A 129 -45.92 -11.75 8.10
C TYR A 129 -46.90 -10.61 7.82
N SER A 130 -46.49 -9.39 8.19
CA SER A 130 -47.22 -8.18 7.88
C SER A 130 -46.25 -7.07 7.49
N PHE A 131 -46.44 -6.52 6.30
CA PHE A 131 -45.83 -5.29 5.79
C PHE A 131 -46.71 -4.08 6.01
N ARG A 132 -47.77 -4.17 6.83
CA ARG A 132 -48.57 -2.99 7.15
C ARG A 132 -47.83 -2.07 8.11
N PRO A 133 -47.76 -0.75 7.82
CA PRO A 133 -47.14 0.18 8.73
C PRO A 133 -47.99 0.35 10.00
N LYS A 134 -47.33 0.39 11.16
CA LYS A 134 -47.98 0.66 12.45
C LYS A 134 -48.31 2.14 12.66
N LEU A 135 -47.49 3.03 12.12
CA LEU A 135 -47.71 4.48 12.13
C LEU A 135 -48.13 4.94 10.75
N ARG A 136 -48.92 6.00 10.67
CA ARG A 136 -49.39 6.65 9.44
C ARG A 136 -48.94 8.11 9.41
N PRO A 137 -48.82 8.73 8.22
CA PRO A 137 -48.65 10.18 8.11
C PRO A 137 -49.72 10.93 8.93
N GLY A 138 -49.28 11.90 9.72
CA GLY A 138 -50.11 12.66 10.66
C GLY A 138 -50.20 12.08 12.08
N ASP A 139 -49.75 10.83 12.30
CA ASP A 139 -49.70 10.26 13.65
C ASP A 139 -48.69 11.03 14.51
N ARG A 140 -49.02 11.22 15.80
CA ARG A 140 -48.16 11.90 16.77
C ARG A 140 -47.60 10.93 17.80
N VAL A 141 -46.34 10.56 17.60
CA VAL A 141 -45.59 9.70 18.52
C VAL A 141 -45.07 10.52 19.70
N ALA A 142 -45.24 10.00 20.92
CA ALA A 142 -44.92 10.71 22.18
C ALA A 142 -45.55 12.11 22.31
N GLY A 143 -46.62 12.40 21.54
CA GLY A 143 -47.33 13.66 21.54
C GLY A 143 -46.67 14.80 20.74
N HIS A 144 -45.46 14.61 20.20
CA HIS A 144 -44.72 15.69 19.53
C HIS A 144 -43.92 15.29 18.28
N TYR A 145 -43.69 14.00 18.04
CA TYR A 145 -43.09 13.55 16.77
C TYR A 145 -44.21 13.29 15.76
N GLU A 146 -44.42 14.23 14.84
CA GLU A 146 -45.43 14.11 13.80
C GLU A 146 -44.86 13.31 12.61
N VAL A 147 -45.46 12.16 12.32
CA VAL A 147 -45.00 11.29 11.23
C VAL A 147 -45.32 11.94 9.90
N LEU A 148 -44.29 12.16 9.08
CA LEU A 148 -44.42 12.75 7.75
C LEU A 148 -44.63 11.69 6.67
N GLY A 149 -44.01 10.51 6.82
CA GLY A 149 -44.09 9.45 5.82
C GLY A 149 -43.18 8.26 6.09
N TYR A 150 -43.06 7.39 5.09
CA TYR A 150 -42.29 6.15 5.13
C TYR A 150 -40.98 6.31 4.36
N LEU A 151 -39.85 6.06 5.01
CA LEU A 151 -38.52 6.09 4.36
C LEU A 151 -38.14 4.74 3.76
N ALA A 152 -38.38 3.66 4.51
CA ALA A 152 -37.98 2.32 4.10
C ALA A 152 -38.74 1.23 4.87
N VAL A 153 -38.71 0.01 4.32
CA VAL A 153 -39.10 -1.23 5.01
C VAL A 153 -37.83 -2.03 5.29
N GLY A 154 -37.41 -2.10 6.55
CA GLY A 154 -36.20 -2.80 6.97
C GLY A 154 -36.47 -4.20 7.57
N GLY A 155 -35.40 -4.82 8.06
CA GLY A 155 -35.42 -6.14 8.71
C GLY A 155 -36.41 -6.26 9.89
N HIS A 156 -36.59 -5.16 10.62
CA HIS A 156 -37.35 -5.10 11.87
C HIS A 156 -38.67 -4.31 11.71
N GLY A 157 -39.10 -4.05 10.47
CA GLY A 157 -40.30 -3.29 10.15
C GLY A 157 -40.03 -1.96 9.46
N TRP A 158 -41.04 -1.10 9.44
CA TRP A 158 -40.99 0.21 8.79
C TRP A 158 -40.09 1.21 9.51
N VAL A 159 -39.48 2.07 8.71
CA VAL A 159 -38.70 3.23 9.12
C VAL A 159 -39.45 4.47 8.67
N TYR A 160 -39.78 5.35 9.62
CA TYR A 160 -40.62 6.52 9.39
C TYR A 160 -39.81 7.81 9.49
N LEU A 161 -40.13 8.79 8.65
CA LEU A 161 -39.69 10.16 8.82
C LEU A 161 -40.70 10.90 9.69
N ALA A 162 -40.22 11.69 10.65
CA ALA A 162 -41.06 12.54 11.48
C ALA A 162 -40.42 13.90 11.73
N GLU A 163 -41.23 14.88 12.08
CA GLU A 163 -40.78 16.19 12.56
C GLU A 163 -41.01 16.29 14.07
N ASP A 164 -40.02 16.80 14.82
CA ASP A 164 -40.24 17.19 16.20
C ASP A 164 -40.96 18.53 16.25
N THR A 165 -42.26 18.51 16.49
CA THR A 165 -43.11 19.71 16.54
C THR A 165 -42.72 20.73 17.61
N ARG A 166 -41.83 20.38 18.56
CA ARG A 166 -41.27 21.31 19.54
C ARG A 166 -40.14 22.16 18.97
N VAL A 167 -39.49 21.69 17.91
CA VAL A 167 -38.38 22.36 17.22
C VAL A 167 -38.66 22.32 15.72
N PRO A 168 -39.40 23.30 15.18
CA PRO A 168 -39.77 23.33 13.77
C PRO A 168 -38.56 23.15 12.85
N GLY A 169 -38.70 22.29 11.84
CA GLY A 169 -37.65 21.91 10.90
C GLY A 169 -36.69 20.80 11.38
N LEU A 170 -36.80 20.35 12.64
CA LEU A 170 -36.01 19.22 13.13
C LEU A 170 -36.64 17.88 12.71
N HIS A 171 -36.04 17.29 11.68
CA HIS A 171 -36.44 15.97 11.18
C HIS A 171 -35.73 14.84 11.92
N VAL A 172 -36.49 13.81 12.28
CA VAL A 172 -36.02 12.61 12.97
C VAL A 172 -36.53 11.35 12.27
N VAL A 173 -35.87 10.24 12.53
CA VAL A 173 -36.28 8.93 12.05
C VAL A 173 -36.78 8.09 13.21
N LEU A 174 -37.95 7.48 13.02
CA LEU A 174 -38.55 6.53 13.96
C LEU A 174 -38.38 5.11 13.41
N LYS A 175 -37.79 4.21 14.20
CA LYS A 175 -37.69 2.79 13.86
C LYS A 175 -38.27 1.93 14.98
N GLY A 176 -39.20 1.04 14.63
CA GLY A 176 -39.80 0.11 15.59
C GLY A 176 -38.79 -0.88 16.14
N LEU A 177 -38.87 -1.16 17.43
CA LEU A 177 -38.14 -2.25 18.09
C LEU A 177 -38.95 -3.55 17.98
N ILE A 178 -38.31 -4.70 17.73
CA ILE A 178 -39.00 -6.00 17.79
C ILE A 178 -39.53 -6.20 19.22
N ASN A 179 -40.84 -6.47 19.33
CA ASN A 179 -41.47 -6.89 20.57
C ASN A 179 -40.97 -8.30 20.91
N THR A 180 -39.94 -8.41 21.75
CA THR A 180 -39.66 -9.64 22.46
C THR A 180 -40.82 -9.90 23.42
N GLY A 181 -41.47 -11.06 23.30
CA GLY A 181 -42.74 -11.37 23.99
C GLY A 181 -42.67 -11.42 25.53
N ASP A 182 -41.49 -11.24 26.11
CA ASP A 182 -41.28 -11.26 27.56
C ASP A 182 -40.99 -9.85 28.10
N ALA A 183 -41.84 -9.37 29.02
CA ALA A 183 -41.77 -8.04 29.61
C ALA A 183 -40.47 -7.79 30.41
N VAL A 184 -39.82 -8.85 30.93
CA VAL A 184 -38.55 -8.75 31.66
C VAL A 184 -37.37 -8.63 30.69
N ALA A 185 -37.32 -9.47 29.65
CA ALA A 185 -36.35 -9.36 28.55
C ALA A 185 -36.47 -8.00 27.82
N ARG A 186 -37.69 -7.46 27.71
CA ARG A 186 -37.96 -6.14 27.14
C ARG A 186 -37.39 -4.99 28.00
N ARG A 187 -37.43 -5.08 29.33
CA ARG A 187 -36.84 -4.05 30.20
C ARG A 187 -35.31 -4.08 30.15
N ALA A 188 -34.71 -5.27 30.19
CA ALA A 188 -33.26 -5.43 30.04
C ALA A 188 -32.75 -4.93 28.68
N ALA A 189 -33.42 -5.30 27.58
CA ALA A 189 -33.06 -4.85 26.23
C ALA A 189 -33.27 -3.34 26.01
N VAL A 190 -34.23 -2.69 26.68
CA VAL A 190 -34.42 -1.24 26.60
C VAL A 190 -33.38 -0.50 27.43
N GLU A 191 -33.03 -0.99 28.62
CA GLU A 191 -32.03 -0.35 29.47
C GLU A 191 -30.61 -0.49 28.91
N GLU A 192 -30.27 -1.66 28.34
CA GLU A 192 -29.02 -1.86 27.61
C GLU A 192 -28.94 -0.95 26.39
N ARG A 193 -30.04 -0.81 25.62
CA ARG A 193 -30.09 0.06 24.44
C ARG A 193 -30.07 1.55 24.79
N ARG A 194 -30.58 1.96 25.96
CA ARG A 194 -30.47 3.35 26.43
C ARG A 194 -29.01 3.81 26.55
N SER A 195 -28.07 2.90 26.79
CA SER A 195 -26.64 3.24 26.77
C SER A 195 -26.18 3.81 25.42
N LEU A 196 -26.83 3.44 24.31
CA LEU A 196 -26.47 3.88 22.96
C LEU A 196 -26.79 5.37 22.70
N THR A 197 -27.61 6.04 23.53
CA THR A 197 -27.85 7.48 23.40
C THR A 197 -26.64 8.33 23.79
N THR A 198 -25.69 7.73 24.52
CA THR A 198 -24.45 8.39 24.94
C THR A 198 -23.36 8.36 23.87
N LEU A 199 -23.57 7.59 22.79
CA LEU A 199 -22.61 7.49 21.70
C LEU A 199 -22.59 8.77 20.88
N HIS A 200 -21.39 9.35 20.77
CA HIS A 200 -21.15 10.58 20.03
C HIS A 200 -19.93 10.40 19.12
N HIS A 201 -20.21 10.12 17.87
CA HIS A 201 -19.19 10.01 16.83
C HIS A 201 -19.70 10.65 15.54
N ARG A 202 -18.82 11.31 14.78
CA ARG A 202 -19.17 12.01 13.54
C ARG A 202 -19.88 11.11 12.54
N ASP A 203 -19.30 9.93 12.34
CA ASP A 203 -19.71 8.96 11.32
C ASP A 203 -20.68 7.89 11.86
N ILE A 204 -21.26 8.08 13.05
CA ILE A 204 -22.31 7.20 13.59
C ILE A 204 -23.59 8.00 13.73
N VAL A 205 -24.73 7.40 13.39
CA VAL A 205 -26.03 8.02 13.58
C VAL A 205 -26.30 8.28 15.06
N ARG A 206 -26.71 9.50 15.40
CA ARG A 206 -27.07 9.87 16.77
C ARG A 206 -28.46 9.35 17.12
N ILE A 207 -28.56 8.55 18.17
CA ILE A 207 -29.84 8.24 18.81
C ILE A 207 -30.24 9.42 19.68
N VAL A 208 -31.42 9.98 19.39
CA VAL A 208 -31.99 11.09 20.15
C VAL A 208 -32.60 10.56 21.45
N THR A 209 -33.50 9.59 21.34
CA THR A 209 -34.20 9.02 22.50
C THR A 209 -34.94 7.71 22.13
N TYR A 210 -35.59 7.11 23.13
CA TYR A 210 -36.49 5.98 22.98
C TYR A 210 -37.89 6.38 23.43
N VAL A 211 -38.89 6.09 22.60
CA VAL A 211 -40.30 6.42 22.89
C VAL A 211 -41.16 5.17 22.81
N ARG A 212 -42.29 5.19 23.51
CA ARG A 212 -43.35 4.17 23.37
C ARG A 212 -44.59 4.84 22.81
N HIS A 213 -45.23 4.19 21.86
CA HIS A 213 -46.48 4.66 21.29
C HIS A 213 -47.42 3.48 21.06
N GLN A 214 -48.67 3.66 21.48
CA GLN A 214 -49.73 2.70 21.22
C GLN A 214 -50.53 3.23 20.04
N ALA A 215 -50.35 2.59 18.88
CA ALA A 215 -51.14 2.91 17.70
C ALA A 215 -52.61 2.52 17.95
N PRO A 216 -53.59 3.22 17.33
CA PRO A 216 -54.99 2.85 17.43
C PRO A 216 -55.22 1.40 16.98
N GLY A 217 -55.70 0.54 17.88
CA GLY A 217 -55.94 -0.88 17.62
C GLY A 217 -54.83 -1.83 18.08
N ASP A 218 -53.66 -1.33 18.51
CA ASP A 218 -52.62 -2.16 19.13
C ASP A 218 -53.01 -2.49 20.59
N SER A 219 -52.86 -3.77 20.98
CA SER A 219 -53.11 -4.24 22.35
C SER A 219 -52.06 -3.75 23.35
N GLU A 220 -50.82 -3.56 22.91
CA GLU A 220 -49.69 -3.12 23.72
C GLU A 220 -48.91 -2.01 22.99
N PRO A 221 -48.37 -1.01 23.71
CA PRO A 221 -47.55 0.04 23.11
C PRO A 221 -46.25 -0.50 22.53
N THR A 222 -45.97 -0.15 21.27
CA THR A 222 -44.74 -0.47 20.55
C THR A 222 -43.63 0.52 20.94
N GLY A 223 -42.41 0.02 21.13
CA GLY A 223 -41.23 0.85 21.35
C GLY A 223 -40.62 1.33 20.02
N TYR A 224 -40.20 2.58 19.97
CA TYR A 224 -39.51 3.19 18.83
C TYR A 224 -38.19 3.81 19.28
N ILE A 225 -37.15 3.64 18.46
CA ILE A 225 -35.92 4.42 18.56
C ILE A 225 -36.12 5.69 17.72
N VAL A 226 -35.83 6.84 18.32
CA VAL A 226 -35.77 8.14 17.63
C VAL A 226 -34.31 8.44 17.35
N MET A 227 -33.96 8.64 16.08
CA MET A 227 -32.59 8.97 15.66
C MET A 227 -32.59 10.20 14.75
N GLU A 228 -31.42 10.81 14.56
CA GLU A 228 -31.28 11.90 13.61
C GLU A 228 -31.63 11.45 12.18
N TYR A 229 -32.22 12.35 11.41
CA TYR A 229 -32.44 12.12 9.99
C TYR A 229 -31.15 12.37 9.19
N VAL A 230 -30.78 11.40 8.34
CA VAL A 230 -29.62 11.48 7.46
C VAL A 230 -30.11 11.45 6.01
N GLY A 231 -30.25 12.64 5.41
CA GLY A 231 -30.67 12.78 4.02
C GLY A 231 -29.52 12.46 3.05
N GLY A 232 -29.43 11.21 2.64
CA GLY A 232 -28.40 10.76 1.69
C GLY A 232 -28.75 9.46 0.98
N ARG A 233 -27.75 8.82 0.36
CA ARG A 233 -27.90 7.52 -0.30
C ARG A 233 -27.12 6.44 0.42
N SER A 234 -27.70 5.26 0.58
CA SER A 234 -26.97 4.12 1.14
C SER A 234 -25.87 3.65 0.18
N LEU A 235 -24.82 3.02 0.69
CA LEU A 235 -23.81 2.40 -0.16
C LEU A 235 -24.40 1.23 -0.97
N ALA A 236 -25.48 0.60 -0.48
CA ALA A 236 -26.26 -0.36 -1.25
C ALA A 236 -26.91 0.29 -2.49
N TRP A 237 -27.48 1.49 -2.34
CA TRP A 237 -27.98 2.24 -3.51
C TRP A 237 -26.84 2.55 -4.48
N ILE A 238 -25.69 3.03 -3.99
CA ILE A 238 -24.53 3.33 -4.85
C ILE A 238 -24.07 2.08 -5.62
N ARG A 239 -24.07 0.91 -4.96
CA ARG A 239 -23.72 -0.37 -5.60
C ARG A 239 -24.62 -0.70 -6.80
N PHE A 240 -25.92 -0.45 -6.68
CA PHE A 240 -26.92 -0.85 -7.68
C PHE A 240 -27.44 0.29 -8.54
N ALA A 241 -26.95 1.52 -8.33
CA ALA A 241 -27.39 2.70 -9.09
C ALA A 241 -27.06 2.55 -10.58
N PRO A 242 -27.95 3.02 -11.48
CA PRO A 242 -27.67 3.10 -12.91
C PRO A 242 -26.40 3.91 -13.20
N ASP A 243 -25.68 3.56 -14.26
CA ASP A 243 -24.43 4.25 -14.65
C ASP A 243 -24.63 5.75 -14.83
N GLU A 244 -25.76 6.19 -15.37
CA GLU A 244 -26.07 7.62 -15.55
C GLU A 244 -26.15 8.37 -14.20
N GLU A 245 -26.71 7.75 -13.16
CA GLU A 245 -26.80 8.37 -11.85
C GLU A 245 -25.45 8.38 -11.14
N LEU A 246 -24.66 7.32 -11.28
CA LEU A 246 -23.28 7.31 -10.79
C LEU A 246 -22.42 8.33 -11.52
N ALA A 247 -22.58 8.50 -12.84
CA ALA A 247 -21.84 9.48 -13.61
C ALA A 247 -22.19 10.91 -13.18
N ARG A 248 -23.46 11.18 -12.84
CA ARG A 248 -23.86 12.47 -12.26
C ARG A 248 -23.25 12.74 -10.89
N LEU A 249 -23.06 11.69 -10.08
CA LEU A 249 -22.56 11.82 -8.71
C LEU A 249 -21.02 11.84 -8.64
N PHE A 250 -20.35 10.96 -9.39
CA PHE A 250 -18.90 10.74 -9.32
C PHE A 250 -18.15 11.24 -10.58
N GLY A 251 -18.85 11.74 -11.60
CA GLY A 251 -18.29 12.12 -12.90
C GLY A 251 -18.25 10.96 -13.90
N ASP A 252 -17.79 11.22 -15.12
CA ASP A 252 -17.84 10.26 -16.26
C ASP A 252 -17.15 8.90 -15.98
N GLY A 253 -16.24 8.83 -15.00
CA GLY A 253 -15.57 7.60 -14.55
C GLY A 253 -16.39 6.73 -13.59
N GLY A 254 -17.53 7.22 -13.07
CA GLY A 254 -18.34 6.52 -12.07
C GLY A 254 -17.62 6.33 -10.73
N LEU A 255 -17.99 5.28 -10.00
CA LEU A 255 -17.39 4.99 -8.68
C LEU A 255 -15.92 4.54 -8.83
N GLU A 256 -14.98 5.37 -8.42
CA GLU A 256 -13.55 4.98 -8.41
C GLU A 256 -13.17 4.10 -7.20
N PHE A 257 -12.12 3.29 -7.36
CA PHE A 257 -11.56 2.46 -6.28
C PHE A 257 -11.16 3.27 -5.04
N GLY A 258 -10.64 4.49 -5.24
CA GLY A 258 -10.31 5.41 -4.14
C GLY A 258 -11.51 5.79 -3.27
N HIS A 259 -12.73 5.85 -3.82
CA HIS A 259 -13.94 6.07 -3.05
C HIS A 259 -14.28 4.86 -2.17
N VAL A 260 -14.10 3.64 -2.67
CA VAL A 260 -14.32 2.41 -1.90
C VAL A 260 -13.40 2.35 -0.68
N ILE A 261 -12.11 2.68 -0.86
CA ILE A 261 -11.17 2.78 0.26
C ILE A 261 -11.60 3.87 1.24
N THR A 262 -12.00 5.04 0.75
CA THR A 262 -12.45 6.15 1.61
C THR A 262 -13.65 5.76 2.47
N TYR A 263 -14.65 5.09 1.89
CA TYR A 263 -15.76 4.53 2.67
C TYR A 263 -15.26 3.55 3.72
N GLY A 264 -14.35 2.64 3.36
CA GLY A 264 -13.75 1.69 4.29
C GLY A 264 -13.04 2.33 5.47
N CYS A 265 -12.18 3.33 5.23
CA CYS A 265 -11.47 4.04 6.29
C CYS A 265 -12.42 4.79 7.23
N LYS A 266 -13.45 5.46 6.70
CA LYS A 266 -14.46 6.14 7.54
C LYS A 266 -15.31 5.14 8.35
N ILE A 267 -15.68 4.00 7.75
CA ILE A 267 -16.37 2.91 8.45
C ILE A 267 -15.48 2.39 9.60
N LEU A 268 -14.21 2.10 9.32
CA LEU A 268 -13.28 1.59 10.32
C LEU A 268 -13.03 2.59 11.47
N GLY A 269 -13.01 3.90 11.19
CA GLY A 269 -12.94 4.92 12.24
C GLY A 269 -14.15 4.88 13.19
N ALA A 270 -15.36 4.68 12.65
CA ALA A 270 -16.56 4.49 13.46
C ALA A 270 -16.52 3.21 14.30
N LEU A 271 -16.03 2.09 13.74
CA LEU A 271 -15.88 0.85 14.49
C LEU A 271 -14.79 0.95 15.56
N GLU A 272 -13.68 1.62 15.29
CA GLU A 272 -12.62 1.86 16.27
C GLU A 272 -13.17 2.56 17.52
N TYR A 273 -14.00 3.58 17.33
CA TYR A 273 -14.69 4.25 18.43
C TYR A 273 -15.58 3.28 19.22
N LEU A 274 -16.40 2.45 18.56
CA LEU A 274 -17.26 1.46 19.23
C LEU A 274 -16.45 0.42 20.00
N HIS A 275 -15.41 -0.14 19.38
CA HIS A 275 -14.51 -1.12 20.00
C HIS A 275 -13.83 -0.53 21.25
N GLY A 276 -13.44 0.74 21.21
CA GLY A 276 -12.91 1.47 22.36
C GLY A 276 -13.91 1.66 23.51
N GLN A 277 -15.22 1.56 23.24
CA GLN A 277 -16.28 1.54 24.26
C GLN A 277 -16.68 0.11 24.69
N GLY A 278 -15.99 -0.93 24.21
CA GLY A 278 -16.32 -2.32 24.49
C GLY A 278 -17.58 -2.82 23.78
N LEU A 279 -17.94 -2.20 22.64
CA LEU A 279 -19.12 -2.52 21.84
C LEU A 279 -18.72 -3.09 20.47
N LEU A 280 -19.47 -4.07 19.99
CA LEU A 280 -19.38 -4.64 18.64
C LEU A 280 -20.55 -4.15 17.79
N TYR A 281 -20.33 -3.96 16.49
CA TYR A 281 -21.34 -3.52 15.54
C TYR A 281 -22.21 -4.67 14.98
N CYS A 282 -21.57 -5.81 14.68
CA CYS A 282 -22.13 -7.11 14.28
C CYS A 282 -22.84 -7.24 12.92
N ASP A 283 -23.29 -6.16 12.28
CA ASP A 283 -24.05 -6.25 11.02
C ASP A 283 -23.56 -5.27 9.94
N MET A 284 -22.24 -5.10 9.76
CA MET A 284 -21.73 -4.16 8.74
C MET A 284 -21.99 -4.67 7.33
N LYS A 285 -22.62 -3.81 6.51
CA LYS A 285 -23.01 -4.07 5.12
C LYS A 285 -23.34 -2.75 4.40
N PRO A 286 -23.36 -2.71 3.05
CA PRO A 286 -23.63 -1.49 2.30
C PRO A 286 -24.96 -0.79 2.65
N GLU A 287 -25.97 -1.53 3.08
CA GLU A 287 -27.28 -0.99 3.47
C GLU A 287 -27.20 -0.14 4.75
N ASN A 288 -26.22 -0.40 5.61
CA ASN A 288 -26.07 0.20 6.93
C ASN A 288 -25.14 1.41 6.94
N VAL A 289 -24.77 1.93 5.77
CA VAL A 289 -23.93 3.12 5.64
C VAL A 289 -24.56 4.08 4.63
N ILE A 290 -24.79 5.32 5.04
CA ILE A 290 -25.32 6.39 4.19
C ILE A 290 -24.21 7.36 3.86
N HIS A 291 -24.02 7.65 2.57
CA HIS A 291 -23.27 8.80 2.07
C HIS A 291 -24.21 10.02 2.01
N TYR A 292 -23.88 11.07 2.75
CA TYR A 292 -24.60 12.35 2.77
C TYR A 292 -23.61 13.52 2.75
N GLY A 293 -23.92 14.60 2.04
CA GLY A 293 -22.94 15.67 1.84
C GLY A 293 -21.64 15.09 1.28
N ARG A 294 -20.50 15.33 1.93
CA ARG A 294 -19.19 14.70 1.60
C ARG A 294 -18.74 13.67 2.65
N GLU A 295 -19.67 13.17 3.46
CA GLU A 295 -19.39 12.35 4.64
C GLU A 295 -20.21 11.06 4.64
N ILE A 296 -19.96 10.18 5.61
CA ILE A 296 -20.80 9.01 5.84
C ILE A 296 -21.41 9.00 7.22
N LYS A 297 -22.51 8.26 7.36
CA LYS A 297 -23.03 7.83 8.66
C LYS A 297 -23.31 6.34 8.62
N VAL A 298 -22.74 5.61 9.58
CA VAL A 298 -23.15 4.26 9.93
C VAL A 298 -24.49 4.34 10.65
N ILE A 299 -25.47 3.65 10.11
CA ILE A 299 -26.86 3.62 10.58
C ILE A 299 -27.24 2.22 11.02
N ASP A 300 -28.38 2.06 11.70
CA ASP A 300 -28.88 0.77 12.19
C ASP A 300 -28.06 0.15 13.33
N LEU A 301 -28.13 0.77 14.49
CA LEU A 301 -27.47 0.33 15.73
C LEU A 301 -28.20 -0.84 16.42
N GLY A 302 -29.13 -1.52 15.73
CA GLY A 302 -30.00 -2.54 16.32
C GLY A 302 -29.29 -3.86 16.68
N ALA A 303 -28.16 -4.14 16.04
CA ALA A 303 -27.33 -5.33 16.26
C ALA A 303 -26.17 -5.09 17.24
N ILE A 304 -25.97 -3.85 17.69
CA ILE A 304 -24.90 -3.51 18.62
C ILE A 304 -25.05 -4.29 19.92
N ARG A 305 -23.94 -4.84 20.40
CA ARG A 305 -23.85 -5.60 21.65
C ARG A 305 -22.51 -5.32 22.33
N ARG A 306 -22.40 -5.68 23.60
CA ARG A 306 -21.11 -5.70 24.28
C ARG A 306 -20.25 -6.86 23.79
N VAL A 307 -18.94 -6.66 23.80
CA VAL A 307 -17.94 -7.68 23.44
C VAL A 307 -18.02 -8.90 24.36
N ASP A 308 -18.30 -8.68 25.65
CA ASP A 308 -18.39 -9.72 26.69
C ASP A 308 -19.76 -10.42 26.75
N ASP A 309 -20.76 -9.95 26.01
CA ASP A 309 -22.04 -10.62 25.93
C ASP A 309 -21.87 -11.94 25.16
N ARG A 310 -22.28 -13.04 25.79
CA ARG A 310 -22.35 -14.39 25.20
C ARG A 310 -23.74 -15.01 25.29
N SER A 311 -24.71 -14.30 25.87
CA SER A 311 -26.04 -14.80 26.19
C SER A 311 -27.10 -14.36 25.19
N SER A 312 -26.95 -13.18 24.58
CA SER A 312 -27.90 -12.65 23.62
C SER A 312 -27.79 -13.33 22.27
N GLY A 313 -28.95 -13.57 21.65
CA GLY A 313 -29.03 -14.07 20.27
C GLY A 313 -28.23 -13.20 19.29
N LEU A 314 -27.60 -13.85 18.32
CA LEU A 314 -26.75 -13.18 17.33
C LEU A 314 -27.60 -12.60 16.19
N VAL A 315 -27.56 -11.29 16.01
CA VAL A 315 -28.14 -10.61 14.84
C VAL A 315 -27.05 -10.42 13.78
N TYR A 316 -27.27 -10.94 12.59
CA TYR A 316 -26.30 -10.86 11.49
C TYR A 316 -26.96 -11.06 10.11
N THR A 317 -26.30 -10.58 9.06
CA THR A 317 -26.71 -10.80 7.66
C THR A 317 -25.90 -11.90 6.99
N HIS A 318 -26.60 -12.89 6.40
CA HIS A 318 -25.97 -13.96 5.62
C HIS A 318 -25.18 -13.41 4.42
N GLY A 319 -23.98 -13.93 4.17
CA GLY A 319 -23.07 -13.48 3.11
C GLY A 319 -22.08 -12.38 3.52
N TYR A 320 -22.31 -11.75 4.68
CA TYR A 320 -21.41 -10.77 5.30
C TYR A 320 -20.80 -11.26 6.61
N ALA A 321 -21.57 -12.01 7.42
CA ALA A 321 -21.12 -12.51 8.71
C ALA A 321 -20.01 -13.57 8.61
N PRO A 322 -19.15 -13.74 9.65
CA PRO A 322 -18.20 -14.85 9.75
C PRO A 322 -18.88 -16.22 9.62
N PRO A 323 -18.18 -17.32 9.29
CA PRO A 323 -18.74 -18.66 9.17
C PRO A 323 -19.61 -19.09 10.38
N LYS A 324 -20.69 -19.84 10.14
CA LYS A 324 -21.61 -20.28 11.21
C LYS A 324 -20.88 -21.04 12.32
N LYS A 325 -20.00 -21.97 11.97
CA LYS A 325 -19.23 -22.78 12.92
C LYS A 325 -18.48 -21.89 13.92
N GLU A 326 -17.78 -20.89 13.41
CA GLU A 326 -17.03 -19.93 14.24
C GLU A 326 -17.94 -19.16 15.20
N ARG A 327 -19.06 -18.62 14.70
CA ARG A 327 -20.01 -17.88 15.53
C ARG A 327 -20.61 -18.75 16.64
N ASP A 328 -20.89 -20.02 16.34
CA ASP A 328 -21.46 -20.96 17.30
C ASP A 328 -20.43 -21.39 18.36
N GLU A 329 -19.13 -21.46 18.02
CA GLU A 329 -18.06 -21.94 18.92
C GLU A 329 -17.50 -20.86 19.86
N ARG A 330 -17.24 -19.64 19.35
CA ARG A 330 -16.59 -18.56 20.14
C ARG A 330 -17.43 -17.29 20.29
N GLY A 331 -18.55 -17.19 19.58
CA GLY A 331 -19.32 -15.94 19.47
C GLY A 331 -18.69 -14.92 18.51
N LEU A 332 -19.03 -13.65 18.70
CA LEU A 332 -18.48 -12.53 17.92
C LEU A 332 -17.45 -11.76 18.75
N ASP A 333 -16.47 -11.22 18.06
CA ASP A 333 -15.40 -10.39 18.62
C ASP A 333 -15.01 -9.28 17.62
N VAL A 334 -14.04 -8.44 17.97
CA VAL A 334 -13.54 -7.33 17.13
C VAL A 334 -13.22 -7.81 15.71
N ASP A 335 -12.54 -8.95 15.56
CA ASP A 335 -12.17 -9.49 14.25
C ASP A 335 -13.40 -9.94 13.42
N SER A 336 -14.53 -10.26 14.08
CA SER A 336 -15.79 -10.58 13.41
C SER A 336 -16.40 -9.36 12.73
N ASP A 337 -16.30 -8.19 13.36
CA ASP A 337 -16.70 -6.93 12.73
C ASP A 337 -15.80 -6.61 11.53
N LEU A 338 -14.49 -6.79 11.67
CA LEU A 338 -13.53 -6.55 10.57
C LEU A 338 -13.75 -7.51 9.39
N TYR A 339 -14.19 -8.74 9.66
CA TYR A 339 -14.66 -9.66 8.63
C TYR A 339 -15.81 -9.05 7.82
N THR A 340 -16.83 -8.51 8.50
CA THR A 340 -18.00 -7.90 7.83
C THR A 340 -17.62 -6.65 7.03
N VAL A 341 -16.64 -5.85 7.50
CA VAL A 341 -16.05 -4.74 6.72
C VAL A 341 -15.35 -5.27 5.46
N GLY A 342 -14.53 -6.33 5.57
CA GLY A 342 -13.89 -6.95 4.41
C GLY A 342 -14.90 -7.42 3.36
N ARG A 343 -16.01 -8.04 3.78
CA ARG A 343 -17.10 -8.44 2.88
C ARG A 343 -17.79 -7.23 2.22
N THR A 344 -18.03 -6.17 2.98
CA THR A 344 -18.60 -4.91 2.50
C THR A 344 -17.72 -4.27 1.43
N LEU A 345 -16.41 -4.16 1.69
CA LEU A 345 -15.45 -3.59 0.75
C LEU A 345 -15.34 -4.41 -0.53
N LYS A 346 -15.28 -5.74 -0.41
CA LYS A 346 -15.24 -6.64 -1.58
C LYS A 346 -16.41 -6.38 -2.52
N VAL A 347 -17.60 -6.32 -1.95
CA VAL A 347 -18.86 -6.11 -2.68
C VAL A 347 -18.93 -4.73 -3.33
N LEU A 348 -18.44 -3.68 -2.65
CA LEU A 348 -18.42 -2.33 -3.23
C LEU A 348 -17.37 -2.21 -4.35
N ALA A 349 -16.23 -2.89 -4.22
CA ALA A 349 -15.17 -2.89 -5.22
C ALA A 349 -15.62 -3.54 -6.54
N GLU A 350 -16.58 -4.47 -6.53
CA GLU A 350 -17.17 -5.05 -7.75
C GLU A 350 -17.85 -3.99 -8.64
N ARG A 351 -18.33 -2.88 -8.05
CA ARG A 351 -18.96 -1.77 -8.78
C ARG A 351 -17.96 -0.71 -9.23
N ALA A 352 -16.78 -0.67 -8.61
CA ALA A 352 -15.82 0.39 -8.82
C ALA A 352 -14.90 0.13 -10.02
N GLY A 353 -14.27 1.18 -10.54
CA GLY A 353 -13.15 1.05 -11.47
C GLY A 353 -12.04 0.17 -10.88
N PRO A 354 -11.30 -0.62 -11.70
CA PRO A 354 -10.32 -1.55 -11.18
C PRO A 354 -9.14 -0.83 -10.51
N PRO A 355 -8.55 -1.40 -9.44
CA PRO A 355 -7.35 -0.85 -8.83
C PRO A 355 -6.17 -0.83 -9.82
N ALA A 356 -5.30 0.16 -9.68
CA ALA A 356 -4.13 0.33 -10.55
C ALA A 356 -3.01 -0.66 -10.19
N GLY A 357 -2.52 -1.42 -11.18
CA GLY A 357 -1.33 -2.28 -11.07
C GLY A 357 -1.38 -3.23 -9.86
N LEU A 358 -0.31 -3.23 -9.05
CA LEU A 358 -0.17 -4.12 -7.89
C LEU A 358 -1.23 -3.89 -6.80
N ALA A 359 -1.85 -2.69 -6.74
CA ALA A 359 -2.88 -2.37 -5.76
C ALA A 359 -4.06 -3.34 -5.80
N ALA A 360 -4.36 -3.93 -6.95
CA ALA A 360 -5.39 -4.96 -7.07
C ALA A 360 -5.06 -6.20 -6.23
N ARG A 361 -3.81 -6.68 -6.29
CA ARG A 361 -3.33 -7.82 -5.51
C ARG A 361 -3.20 -7.48 -4.03
N SER A 362 -2.79 -6.25 -3.69
CA SER A 362 -2.72 -5.79 -2.30
C SER A 362 -4.11 -5.67 -1.68
N PHE A 363 -5.09 -5.13 -2.40
CA PHE A 363 -6.48 -5.10 -1.95
C PHE A 363 -7.04 -6.51 -1.77
N GLU A 364 -6.78 -7.43 -2.71
CA GLU A 364 -7.22 -8.82 -2.57
C GLU A 364 -6.61 -9.51 -1.33
N ALA A 365 -5.31 -9.28 -1.08
CA ALA A 365 -4.65 -9.78 0.12
C ALA A 365 -5.25 -9.18 1.40
N LEU A 366 -5.60 -7.89 1.40
CA LEU A 366 -6.30 -7.23 2.50
C LEU A 366 -7.67 -7.87 2.76
N ILE A 367 -8.48 -8.08 1.72
CA ILE A 367 -9.78 -8.75 1.86
C ILE A 367 -9.60 -10.17 2.39
N ARG A 368 -8.61 -10.91 1.85
CA ARG A 368 -8.30 -12.28 2.29
C ARG A 368 -7.90 -12.33 3.76
N ARG A 369 -7.11 -11.37 4.23
CA ARG A 369 -6.74 -11.23 5.65
C ARG A 369 -7.96 -10.91 6.51
N ALA A 370 -8.77 -9.92 6.12
CA ALA A 370 -9.99 -9.57 6.85
C ALA A 370 -10.97 -10.75 6.95
N THR A 371 -11.07 -11.57 5.90
CA THR A 371 -11.98 -12.71 5.83
C THR A 371 -11.28 -14.06 6.05
N HIS A 372 -10.13 -14.08 6.74
CA HIS A 372 -9.35 -15.29 6.90
C HIS A 372 -10.15 -16.37 7.68
N PRO A 373 -10.10 -17.66 7.31
CA PRO A 373 -10.82 -18.72 8.02
C PRO A 373 -10.42 -18.87 9.49
N GLU A 374 -9.13 -18.72 9.79
CA GLU A 374 -8.59 -18.63 11.15
C GLU A 374 -8.75 -17.19 11.70
N PRO A 375 -9.57 -16.95 12.73
CA PRO A 375 -9.77 -15.62 13.33
C PRO A 375 -8.48 -14.92 13.74
N ALA A 376 -7.53 -15.67 14.32
CA ALA A 376 -6.28 -15.09 14.80
C ALA A 376 -5.42 -14.46 13.69
N ALA A 377 -5.58 -14.91 12.44
CA ALA A 377 -4.85 -14.36 11.29
C ALA A 377 -5.50 -13.10 10.70
N ARG A 378 -6.66 -12.67 11.20
CA ARG A 378 -7.35 -11.45 10.76
C ARG A 378 -6.65 -10.20 11.31
N PHE A 379 -7.22 -9.04 11.03
CA PHE A 379 -6.78 -7.79 11.65
C PHE A 379 -7.18 -7.79 13.13
N ARG A 380 -6.29 -7.29 14.00
CA ARG A 380 -6.56 -7.26 15.45
C ARG A 380 -7.36 -6.04 15.89
N SER A 381 -7.36 -4.98 15.08
CA SER A 381 -8.11 -3.76 15.35
C SER A 381 -8.54 -3.05 14.08
N ALA A 382 -9.58 -2.22 14.20
CA ALA A 382 -10.04 -1.36 13.12
C ALA A 382 -8.95 -0.38 12.67
N ALA A 383 -8.13 0.13 13.59
CA ALA A 383 -6.98 0.99 13.29
C ALA A 383 -5.93 0.27 12.41
N GLU A 384 -5.62 -0.99 12.72
CA GLU A 384 -4.67 -1.79 11.94
C GLU A 384 -5.19 -2.01 10.51
N MET A 385 -6.46 -2.41 10.37
CA MET A 385 -7.09 -2.61 9.07
C MET A 385 -7.16 -1.30 8.28
N SER A 386 -7.54 -0.20 8.92
CA SER A 386 -7.65 1.13 8.31
C SER A 386 -6.30 1.59 7.80
N ARG A 387 -5.23 1.38 8.59
CA ARG A 387 -3.87 1.71 8.17
C ARG A 387 -3.45 0.95 6.91
N GLN A 388 -3.67 -0.36 6.87
CA GLN A 388 -3.33 -1.15 5.68
C GLN A 388 -4.18 -0.76 4.47
N LEU A 389 -5.46 -0.44 4.66
CA LEU A 389 -6.34 0.02 3.58
C LEU A 389 -5.89 1.36 2.99
N TRP A 390 -5.48 2.29 3.86
CA TRP A 390 -4.92 3.58 3.45
C TRP A 390 -3.59 3.43 2.69
N GLU A 391 -2.72 2.50 3.10
CA GLU A 391 -1.50 2.22 2.36
C GLU A 391 -1.76 1.61 0.97
N VAL A 392 -2.83 0.82 0.81
CA VAL A 392 -3.31 0.36 -0.51
C VAL A 392 -3.84 1.52 -1.37
N LEU A 393 -4.50 2.53 -0.77
CA LEU A 393 -4.90 3.74 -1.50
C LEU A 393 -3.69 4.48 -2.04
N ARG A 394 -2.65 4.65 -1.23
CA ARG A 394 -1.41 5.30 -1.66
C ARG A 394 -0.73 4.57 -2.80
N GLU A 395 -0.70 3.24 -2.74
CA GLU A 395 -0.19 2.43 -3.85
C GLU A 395 -1.03 2.61 -5.12
N HIS A 396 -2.37 2.57 -5.00
CA HIS A 396 -3.27 2.79 -6.13
C HIS A 396 -3.04 4.16 -6.78
N GLN A 397 -2.96 5.22 -5.99
CA GLN A 397 -2.75 6.58 -6.48
C GLN A 397 -1.39 6.72 -7.17
N ALA A 398 -0.33 6.23 -6.53
CA ALA A 398 1.02 6.29 -7.07
C ALA A 398 1.16 5.53 -8.40
N LEU A 399 0.54 4.35 -8.51
CA LEU A 399 0.49 3.56 -9.73
C LEU A 399 -0.46 4.15 -10.79
N GLY A 400 -1.49 4.87 -10.37
CA GLY A 400 -2.42 5.62 -11.22
C GLY A 400 -1.83 6.92 -11.80
N GLY A 401 -0.61 7.30 -11.39
CA GLY A 401 0.08 8.49 -11.89
C GLY A 401 -0.17 9.77 -11.08
N HIS A 402 -0.86 9.67 -9.94
CA HIS A 402 -1.01 10.77 -8.99
C HIS A 402 0.26 10.92 -8.14
N GLU A 403 0.53 12.15 -7.68
CA GLU A 403 1.64 12.39 -6.77
C GLU A 403 1.36 11.68 -5.43
N PRO A 404 2.26 10.81 -4.95
CA PRO A 404 2.02 10.05 -3.74
C PRO A 404 1.98 10.96 -2.52
N TYR A 405 1.05 10.68 -1.60
CA TYR A 405 1.04 11.34 -0.30
C TYR A 405 2.34 10.98 0.47
N PRO A 406 3.12 11.98 0.95
CA PRO A 406 4.43 11.74 1.55
C PRO A 406 4.30 11.31 3.01
N GLU A 407 4.26 10.00 3.25
CA GLU A 407 4.26 9.45 4.61
C GLU A 407 5.16 8.22 4.75
N ARG A 408 5.78 8.12 5.93
CA ARG A 408 6.67 7.02 6.31
C ARG A 408 5.87 5.79 6.72
N SER A 409 6.51 4.62 6.67
CA SER A 409 5.92 3.41 7.24
C SER A 409 5.77 3.56 8.75
N THR A 410 4.66 3.06 9.29
CA THR A 410 4.43 2.92 10.74
C THR A 410 4.81 1.53 11.25
N ARG A 411 5.36 0.67 10.38
CA ARG A 411 5.75 -0.72 10.68
C ARG A 411 7.22 -0.99 10.48
N PHE A 412 7.89 -0.20 9.64
CA PHE A 412 9.31 -0.34 9.36
C PHE A 412 10.05 1.00 9.53
N GLU A 413 11.28 0.92 10.00
CA GLU A 413 12.21 2.03 10.02
C GLU A 413 12.50 2.54 8.61
N PRO A 414 12.87 3.82 8.45
CA PRO A 414 13.42 4.32 7.19
C PRO A 414 14.63 3.49 6.79
N THR A 415 14.57 2.89 5.61
CA THR A 415 15.62 2.01 5.10
C THR A 415 16.96 2.72 5.13
N ALA A 416 17.95 2.22 5.89
CA ALA A 416 19.26 2.87 6.09
C ALA A 416 20.32 2.48 5.03
N ALA A 417 20.16 1.32 4.41
CA ALA A 417 21.09 0.76 3.44
C ALA A 417 20.43 0.56 2.06
N VAL A 418 21.22 0.50 0.98
CA VAL A 418 20.74 0.07 -0.33
C VAL A 418 21.46 -1.19 -0.75
N PHE A 419 20.69 -2.13 -1.30
CA PHE A 419 21.23 -3.31 -1.96
C PHE A 419 21.19 -3.11 -3.47
N GLY A 420 22.15 -3.73 -4.16
CA GLY A 420 22.23 -3.66 -5.61
C GLY A 420 22.66 -2.31 -6.19
N ALA A 421 23.29 -1.46 -5.39
CA ALA A 421 23.93 -0.23 -5.86
C ALA A 421 25.26 -0.47 -6.60
N ALA A 422 25.67 -1.72 -6.87
CA ALA A 422 26.93 -2.05 -7.55
C ALA A 422 27.10 -1.32 -8.90
N LEU A 423 25.99 -1.05 -9.61
CA LEU A 423 25.99 -0.21 -10.83
C LEU A 423 26.41 1.23 -10.55
N GLY A 424 26.13 1.76 -9.36
CA GLY A 424 26.46 3.12 -8.92
C GLY A 424 27.79 3.26 -8.17
N THR A 425 28.46 2.14 -7.87
CA THR A 425 29.76 2.17 -7.18
C THR A 425 30.90 2.30 -8.18
N VAL A 426 31.73 3.34 -8.06
CA VAL A 426 32.96 3.45 -8.85
C VAL A 426 33.89 2.29 -8.50
N PRO A 427 34.40 1.51 -9.48
CA PRO A 427 35.24 0.35 -9.20
C PRO A 427 36.47 0.70 -8.38
N ALA A 428 36.82 -0.14 -7.41
CA ALA A 428 38.07 -0.03 -6.65
C ALA A 428 39.29 -0.48 -7.50
N LEU A 429 40.53 -0.28 -7.03
CA LEU A 429 41.73 -0.61 -7.84
C LEU A 429 41.83 -2.11 -8.14
N GLU A 430 41.30 -2.93 -7.24
CA GLU A 430 41.15 -4.39 -7.35
C GLU A 430 40.38 -4.81 -8.60
N HIS A 431 39.55 -3.92 -9.15
CA HIS A 431 38.89 -4.13 -10.43
C HIS A 431 39.90 -4.37 -11.57
N TRP A 432 41.06 -3.72 -11.55
CA TRP A 432 42.09 -3.87 -12.58
C TRP A 432 43.21 -4.80 -12.16
N THR A 433 43.55 -4.89 -10.88
CA THR A 433 44.65 -5.77 -10.41
C THR A 433 44.19 -7.22 -10.26
N GLY A 434 42.92 -7.46 -9.96
CA GLY A 434 42.38 -8.81 -9.70
C GLY A 434 41.91 -9.62 -10.92
N ARG A 435 41.94 -9.08 -12.15
CA ARG A 435 41.36 -9.73 -13.35
C ARG A 435 42.42 -10.26 -14.32
N THR A 436 42.30 -11.52 -14.72
CA THR A 436 43.15 -12.19 -15.73
C THR A 436 42.66 -11.93 -17.17
N GLY A 437 42.89 -10.72 -17.69
CA GLY A 437 42.59 -10.39 -19.09
C GLY A 437 42.55 -8.89 -19.35
N THR A 438 42.77 -8.46 -20.60
CA THR A 438 42.84 -7.04 -21.01
C THR A 438 41.52 -6.45 -21.51
N GLY A 439 40.49 -7.28 -21.66
CA GLY A 439 39.16 -6.86 -22.13
C GLY A 439 38.34 -6.14 -21.06
N ALA A 440 37.49 -5.21 -21.50
CA ALA A 440 36.51 -4.56 -20.65
C ALA A 440 35.52 -5.60 -20.09
N PRO A 441 35.28 -5.63 -18.77
CA PRO A 441 34.37 -6.60 -18.16
C PRO A 441 32.92 -6.25 -18.51
N GLU A 442 32.00 -7.18 -18.22
CA GLU A 442 30.57 -6.86 -18.27
C GLU A 442 30.16 -6.09 -17.01
N LEU A 443 29.16 -5.22 -17.14
CA LEU A 443 28.57 -4.51 -16.01
C LEU A 443 27.87 -5.49 -15.05
N PRO A 444 27.87 -5.20 -13.73
CA PRO A 444 27.20 -6.04 -12.73
C PRO A 444 25.68 -5.84 -12.78
N VAL A 445 25.03 -6.48 -13.76
CA VAL A 445 23.57 -6.43 -13.99
C VAL A 445 22.84 -7.58 -13.27
N GLY A 446 23.59 -8.51 -12.67
CA GLY A 446 23.04 -9.62 -11.87
C GLY A 446 22.37 -9.15 -10.58
N ALA A 447 21.50 -10.01 -10.05
CA ALA A 447 20.82 -9.83 -8.79
C ALA A 447 21.84 -9.71 -7.65
N PRO A 448 21.59 -8.84 -6.65
CA PRO A 448 22.49 -8.66 -5.53
C PRO A 448 22.65 -9.93 -4.68
N ASP A 449 23.75 -10.03 -3.95
CA ASP A 449 23.99 -11.15 -3.04
C ASP A 449 22.86 -11.26 -1.98
N PRO A 450 22.34 -12.48 -1.71
CA PRO A 450 21.27 -12.69 -0.74
C PRO A 450 21.62 -12.23 0.69
N ARG A 451 22.86 -12.40 1.13
CA ARG A 451 23.30 -12.03 2.49
C ARG A 451 23.41 -10.54 2.64
N GLU A 452 24.00 -9.86 1.66
CA GLU A 452 24.04 -8.39 1.61
C GLU A 452 22.62 -7.81 1.57
N THR A 453 21.73 -8.42 0.79
CA THR A 453 20.34 -7.99 0.69
C THR A 453 19.60 -8.16 2.01
N ALA A 454 19.77 -9.29 2.70
CA ALA A 454 19.14 -9.51 4.00
C ALA A 454 19.49 -8.42 5.03
N ARG A 455 20.75 -7.98 5.06
CA ARG A 455 21.20 -6.89 5.95
C ARG A 455 20.60 -5.55 5.58
N ALA A 456 20.41 -5.29 4.29
CA ALA A 456 19.92 -4.02 3.77
C ALA A 456 18.38 -3.88 3.77
N LEU A 457 17.64 -4.99 3.91
CA LEU A 457 16.17 -4.94 3.96
C LEU A 457 15.68 -4.17 5.20
N PRO A 458 14.51 -3.50 5.12
CA PRO A 458 13.98 -2.68 6.22
C PRO A 458 13.90 -3.40 7.58
N VAL A 459 14.01 -2.64 8.66
CA VAL A 459 13.94 -3.13 10.03
C VAL A 459 12.52 -2.89 10.56
N PRO A 460 11.79 -3.91 11.06
CA PRO A 460 10.52 -3.72 11.74
C PRO A 460 10.67 -2.81 12.96
N LEU A 461 9.71 -1.91 13.17
CA LEU A 461 9.66 -1.11 14.40
C LEU A 461 9.30 -2.01 15.59
N PRO A 462 9.99 -1.87 16.74
CA PRO A 462 9.69 -2.64 17.93
C PRO A 462 8.33 -2.24 18.51
N ASP A 463 7.68 -3.16 19.23
CA ASP A 463 6.45 -2.85 19.94
C ASP A 463 6.74 -1.88 21.11
N PRO A 464 6.18 -0.66 21.11
CA PRO A 464 6.43 0.29 22.19
C PRO A 464 5.85 -0.16 23.55
N ALA A 465 4.95 -1.14 23.57
CA ALA A 465 4.40 -1.71 24.81
C ALA A 465 5.30 -2.78 25.44
N ASP A 466 6.30 -3.30 24.71
CA ASP A 466 7.23 -4.30 25.24
C ASP A 466 8.30 -3.63 26.14
N PRO A 467 8.55 -4.14 27.35
CA PRO A 467 9.51 -3.53 28.27
C PRO A 467 10.95 -3.54 27.74
N ALA A 468 11.32 -4.50 26.89
CA ALA A 468 12.66 -4.59 26.34
C ALA A 468 12.98 -3.45 25.35
N THR A 469 11.97 -2.82 24.74
CA THR A 469 12.16 -1.75 23.75
C THR A 469 12.99 -0.58 24.29
N VAL A 470 12.77 -0.18 25.54
CA VAL A 470 13.55 0.89 26.19
C VAL A 470 14.91 0.37 26.67
N LEU A 471 14.95 -0.85 27.20
CA LEU A 471 16.14 -1.45 27.79
C LEU A 471 17.22 -1.74 26.74
N LEU A 472 16.84 -2.25 25.56
CA LEU A 472 17.76 -2.57 24.46
C LEU A 472 18.49 -1.33 23.95
N GLY A 473 17.85 -0.15 23.97
CA GLY A 473 18.49 1.11 23.61
C GLY A 473 19.70 1.45 24.49
N GLY A 474 19.64 1.12 25.79
CA GLY A 474 20.76 1.29 26.73
C GLY A 474 21.83 0.20 26.62
N LEU A 475 21.53 -0.91 25.94
CA LEU A 475 22.39 -2.08 25.79
C LEU A 475 23.08 -2.17 24.42
N ALA A 476 22.79 -1.25 23.50
CA ALA A 476 23.27 -1.30 22.11
C ALA A 476 24.80 -1.32 21.96
N ALA A 477 25.56 -0.96 23.00
CA ALA A 477 27.02 -1.04 23.01
C ALA A 477 27.58 -2.44 23.37
N ASP A 478 26.76 -3.32 23.94
CA ASP A 478 27.14 -4.70 24.28
C ASP A 478 27.07 -5.64 23.07
N THR A 479 27.81 -6.76 23.13
CA THR A 479 27.76 -7.78 22.07
C THR A 479 26.45 -8.57 22.12
N PRO A 480 25.99 -9.15 20.98
CA PRO A 480 24.79 -9.98 20.96
C PRO A 480 24.83 -11.13 21.97
N ASP A 481 26.01 -11.75 22.17
CA ASP A 481 26.18 -12.84 23.14
C ASP A 481 25.97 -12.38 24.60
N ARG A 482 26.45 -11.19 24.97
CA ARG A 482 26.23 -10.65 26.33
C ARG A 482 24.76 -10.35 26.59
N ILE A 483 24.06 -9.81 25.60
CA ILE A 483 22.63 -9.51 25.71
C ILE A 483 21.84 -10.82 25.79
N ALA A 484 22.20 -11.83 24.99
CA ALA A 484 21.63 -13.17 25.06
C ALA A 484 21.80 -13.83 26.44
N GLU A 485 22.98 -13.69 27.06
CA GLU A 485 23.24 -14.18 28.42
C GLU A 485 22.38 -13.46 29.48
N ARG A 486 22.26 -12.13 29.38
CA ARG A 486 21.40 -11.34 30.29
C ARG A 486 19.93 -11.70 30.13
N ALA A 487 19.44 -11.85 28.91
CA ALA A 487 18.06 -12.24 28.61
C ALA A 487 17.67 -13.58 29.23
N ALA A 488 18.62 -14.52 29.41
CA ALA A 488 18.35 -15.79 30.08
C ALA A 488 18.13 -15.66 31.59
N GLY A 489 18.59 -14.56 32.22
CA GLY A 489 18.50 -14.34 33.66
C GLY A 489 17.58 -13.20 34.09
N ASP A 490 17.10 -12.37 33.15
CA ASP A 490 16.27 -11.20 33.42
C ASP A 490 14.92 -11.29 32.67
N PRO A 491 13.80 -11.51 33.39
CA PRO A 491 12.48 -11.56 32.77
C PRO A 491 12.09 -10.30 31.99
N ALA A 492 12.66 -9.13 32.30
CA ALA A 492 12.41 -7.90 31.54
C ALA A 492 13.05 -7.90 30.14
N LEU A 493 14.00 -8.80 29.90
CA LEU A 493 14.66 -9.00 28.61
C LEU A 493 14.27 -10.33 27.95
N ASP A 494 13.55 -11.22 28.62
CA ASP A 494 13.04 -12.47 28.03
C ASP A 494 11.73 -12.24 27.24
N THR A 495 11.79 -11.36 26.22
CA THR A 495 10.63 -10.92 25.45
C THR A 495 10.76 -11.18 23.95
N VAL A 496 9.66 -11.00 23.21
CA VAL A 496 9.64 -11.12 21.74
C VAL A 496 10.58 -10.08 21.12
N GLU A 497 10.60 -8.84 21.62
CA GLU A 497 11.47 -7.79 21.07
C GLU A 497 12.95 -8.10 21.23
N THR A 498 13.37 -8.61 22.40
CA THR A 498 14.76 -9.05 22.59
C THR A 498 15.14 -10.17 21.65
N ALA A 499 14.24 -11.14 21.45
CA ALA A 499 14.49 -12.26 20.56
C ALA A 499 14.62 -11.82 19.09
N LEU A 500 13.74 -10.93 18.61
CA LEU A 500 13.81 -10.37 17.26
C LEU A 500 15.06 -9.50 17.06
N TRP A 501 15.40 -8.68 18.05
CA TRP A 501 16.62 -7.87 18.05
C TRP A 501 17.88 -8.74 17.97
N LEU A 502 17.96 -9.78 18.81
CA LEU A 502 19.10 -10.73 18.81
C LEU A 502 19.19 -11.49 17.50
N CYS A 503 18.06 -11.91 16.92
CA CYS A 503 18.06 -12.49 15.57
C CYS A 503 18.77 -11.56 14.59
N ARG A 504 18.35 -10.29 14.52
CA ARG A 504 18.94 -9.33 13.57
C ARG A 504 20.41 -9.09 13.83
N ALA A 505 20.80 -8.90 15.10
CA ALA A 505 22.19 -8.66 15.48
C ALA A 505 23.11 -9.85 15.11
N TYR A 506 22.64 -11.10 15.26
CA TYR A 506 23.38 -12.28 14.80
C TYR A 506 23.45 -12.40 13.27
N LEU A 507 22.41 -12.00 12.54
CA LEU A 507 22.47 -11.95 11.07
C LEU A 507 23.51 -10.93 10.57
N ASP A 508 23.59 -9.77 11.22
CA ASP A 508 24.60 -8.76 10.91
C ASP A 508 26.02 -9.28 11.22
N ALA A 509 26.17 -10.07 12.30
CA ALA A 509 27.40 -10.79 12.61
C ALA A 509 27.69 -12.03 11.72
N GLY A 510 26.78 -12.38 10.80
CA GLY A 510 26.93 -13.54 9.90
C GLY A 510 26.69 -14.91 10.56
N ARG A 511 26.03 -14.94 11.71
CA ARG A 511 25.74 -16.13 12.53
C ARG A 511 24.29 -16.59 12.37
N ALA A 512 23.97 -17.12 11.18
CA ALA A 512 22.60 -17.54 10.84
C ALA A 512 22.05 -18.66 11.75
N ASP A 513 22.92 -19.55 12.25
CA ASP A 513 22.60 -20.61 13.22
C ASP A 513 22.01 -20.06 14.52
N ARG A 514 22.64 -18.99 15.04
CA ARG A 514 22.20 -18.30 16.26
C ARG A 514 20.93 -17.52 15.99
N ALA A 515 20.85 -16.84 14.85
CA ALA A 515 19.66 -16.08 14.46
C ALA A 515 18.41 -16.97 14.38
N GLU A 516 18.51 -18.15 13.75
CA GLU A 516 17.40 -19.11 13.64
C GLU A 516 16.87 -19.55 15.02
N THR A 517 17.77 -19.78 15.97
CA THR A 517 17.40 -20.10 17.36
C THR A 517 16.56 -18.99 18.00
N TRP A 518 16.93 -17.72 17.76
CA TRP A 518 16.23 -16.58 18.33
C TRP A 518 14.89 -16.27 17.66
N VAL A 519 14.74 -16.56 16.36
CA VAL A 519 13.44 -16.47 15.71
C VAL A 519 12.46 -17.51 16.24
N LEU A 520 12.90 -18.75 16.47
CA LEU A 520 12.06 -19.78 17.10
C LEU A 520 11.63 -19.36 18.51
N ARG A 521 12.55 -18.79 19.29
CA ARG A 521 12.23 -18.23 20.61
C ARG A 521 11.22 -17.09 20.55
N ALA A 522 11.30 -16.23 19.54
CA ALA A 522 10.32 -15.18 19.30
C ALA A 522 8.96 -15.78 18.95
N GLU A 523 8.92 -16.83 18.13
CA GLU A 523 7.69 -17.53 17.73
C GLU A 523 7.00 -18.19 18.94
N GLU A 524 7.75 -18.91 19.77
CA GLU A 524 7.26 -19.53 21.02
C GLU A 524 6.66 -18.51 22.01
N ARG A 525 7.16 -17.28 22.00
CA ARG A 525 6.73 -16.19 22.89
C ARG A 525 5.69 -15.27 22.25
N SER A 526 5.61 -15.25 20.92
CA SER A 526 4.65 -14.45 20.19
C SER A 526 3.25 -15.01 20.43
N GLY A 527 2.28 -14.12 20.65
CA GLY A 527 0.87 -14.50 20.64
C GLY A 527 0.43 -14.98 19.26
N GLU A 528 -0.89 -15.13 19.07
CA GLU A 528 -1.40 -15.65 17.81
C GLU A 528 -1.16 -14.64 16.65
N TYR A 529 -0.39 -15.09 15.63
CA TYR A 529 -0.13 -14.43 14.34
C TYR A 529 0.70 -13.12 14.37
N ASP A 530 2.01 -13.20 14.68
CA ASP A 530 2.96 -12.08 14.53
C ASP A 530 3.70 -12.14 13.18
N TRP A 531 3.41 -11.17 12.30
CA TRP A 531 4.01 -11.07 10.97
C TRP A 531 5.53 -10.88 10.99
N ARG A 532 6.09 -10.36 12.09
CA ARG A 532 7.53 -10.12 12.23
C ARG A 532 8.30 -11.43 12.28
N ILE A 533 7.67 -12.53 12.71
CA ILE A 533 8.27 -13.86 12.67
C ILE A 533 8.54 -14.26 11.22
N PHE A 534 7.56 -14.15 10.33
CA PHE A 534 7.74 -14.42 8.90
C PHE A 534 8.83 -13.53 8.30
N TRP A 535 8.83 -12.23 8.63
CA TRP A 535 9.87 -11.31 8.17
C TRP A 535 11.28 -11.79 8.55
N HIS A 536 11.51 -12.13 9.82
CA HIS A 536 12.84 -12.55 10.29
C HIS A 536 13.23 -13.95 9.78
N ARG A 537 12.28 -14.89 9.65
CA ARG A 537 12.53 -16.18 8.98
C ARG A 537 12.98 -15.98 7.53
N GLY A 538 12.36 -15.04 6.80
CA GLY A 538 12.78 -14.64 5.47
C GLY A 538 14.24 -14.15 5.43
N LEU A 539 14.63 -13.31 6.39
CA LEU A 539 16.02 -12.83 6.50
C LEU A 539 17.03 -13.94 6.82
N VAL A 540 16.67 -14.88 7.70
CA VAL A 540 17.47 -16.07 8.00
C VAL A 540 17.65 -16.91 6.73
N HIS A 541 16.57 -17.17 5.99
CA HIS A 541 16.63 -17.92 4.75
C HIS A 541 17.50 -17.25 3.67
N LEU A 542 17.37 -15.93 3.49
CA LEU A 542 18.25 -15.17 2.59
C LEU A 542 19.72 -15.29 2.99
N THR A 543 20.04 -15.18 4.28
CA THR A 543 21.42 -15.30 4.77
C THR A 543 22.00 -16.70 4.53
N CYS A 544 21.16 -17.73 4.56
CA CYS A 544 21.51 -19.10 4.18
C CYS A 544 21.53 -19.36 2.67
N GLY A 545 21.23 -18.36 1.81
CA GLY A 545 21.12 -18.53 0.36
C GLY A 545 19.86 -19.28 -0.11
N ARG A 546 18.88 -19.49 0.77
CA ARG A 546 17.63 -20.23 0.49
C ARG A 546 16.53 -19.27 -0.01
N VAL A 547 16.70 -18.73 -1.22
CA VAL A 547 15.85 -17.63 -1.72
C VAL A 547 14.39 -18.05 -1.97
N GLU A 548 14.10 -19.27 -2.46
CA GLU A 548 12.69 -19.71 -2.58
C GLU A 548 11.98 -19.81 -1.23
N ALA A 549 12.69 -20.31 -0.20
CA ALA A 549 12.13 -20.37 1.15
C ALA A 549 11.88 -18.96 1.71
N ALA A 550 12.83 -18.04 1.49
CA ALA A 550 12.66 -16.64 1.87
C ALA A 550 11.46 -15.97 1.17
N GLU A 551 11.23 -16.26 -0.12
CA GLU A 551 10.07 -15.76 -0.85
C GLU A 551 8.76 -16.18 -0.17
N GLY A 552 8.64 -17.44 0.26
CA GLY A 552 7.46 -17.93 0.97
C GLY A 552 7.18 -17.16 2.26
N GLU A 553 8.22 -16.89 3.04
CA GLU A 553 8.12 -16.11 4.28
C GLU A 553 7.77 -14.63 4.02
N PHE A 554 8.39 -14.00 3.02
CA PHE A 554 8.04 -12.62 2.65
C PHE A 554 6.64 -12.52 2.04
N MET A 555 6.15 -13.56 1.36
CA MET A 555 4.76 -13.64 0.90
C MET A 555 3.79 -13.71 2.09
N ALA A 556 4.13 -14.44 3.16
CA ALA A 556 3.34 -14.44 4.39
C ALA A 556 3.35 -13.07 5.08
N ALA A 557 4.51 -12.41 5.15
CA ALA A 557 4.61 -11.04 5.65
C ALA A 557 3.81 -10.04 4.79
N TYR A 558 3.80 -10.19 3.46
CA TYR A 558 2.99 -9.40 2.55
C TYR A 558 1.49 -9.67 2.72
N ALA A 559 1.08 -10.91 2.94
CA ALA A 559 -0.31 -11.26 3.23
C ALA A 559 -0.79 -10.63 4.56
N ALA A 560 0.10 -10.53 5.55
CA ALA A 560 -0.17 -9.81 6.79
C ALA A 560 -0.18 -8.28 6.58
N LEU A 561 0.76 -7.73 5.81
CA LEU A 561 0.92 -6.29 5.59
C LEU A 561 0.76 -5.91 4.11
N PRO A 562 -0.45 -6.05 3.54
CA PRO A 562 -0.67 -5.90 2.10
C PRO A 562 -0.39 -4.49 1.58
N GLY A 563 -0.53 -3.46 2.43
CA GLY A 563 -0.25 -2.08 2.04
C GLY A 563 1.23 -1.72 2.07
N GLU A 564 2.06 -2.43 2.84
CA GLU A 564 3.44 -2.03 3.11
C GLU A 564 4.38 -2.25 1.91
N ALA A 565 5.30 -1.30 1.72
CA ALA A 565 6.31 -1.35 0.67
C ALA A 565 7.46 -2.34 0.96
N ALA A 566 7.77 -2.58 2.24
CA ALA A 566 8.91 -3.42 2.62
C ALA A 566 8.78 -4.89 2.19
N PRO A 567 7.64 -5.59 2.39
CA PRO A 567 7.42 -6.92 1.83
C PRO A 567 7.51 -6.94 0.30
N LYS A 568 6.99 -5.91 -0.38
CA LYS A 568 7.05 -5.79 -1.85
C LYS A 568 8.48 -5.63 -2.32
N LEU A 569 9.31 -4.84 -1.63
CA LEU A 569 10.73 -4.69 -1.94
C LEU A 569 11.48 -6.04 -1.83
N ALA A 570 11.23 -6.80 -0.77
CA ALA A 570 11.83 -8.13 -0.56
C ALA A 570 11.37 -9.13 -1.64
N LEU A 571 10.08 -9.13 -1.98
CA LEU A 571 9.53 -9.99 -3.04
C LEU A 571 10.02 -9.59 -4.44
N GLY A 572 10.24 -8.30 -4.69
CA GLY A 572 10.88 -7.80 -5.89
C GLY A 572 12.29 -8.37 -6.06
N TYR A 573 13.07 -8.37 -4.97
CA TYR A 573 14.38 -9.00 -4.93
C TYR A 573 14.33 -10.52 -5.17
N CYS A 574 13.49 -11.25 -4.42
CA CYS A 574 13.36 -12.70 -4.60
C CYS A 574 12.99 -13.06 -6.04
N SER A 575 12.03 -12.33 -6.63
CA SER A 575 11.61 -12.54 -8.01
C SER A 575 12.74 -12.25 -9.01
N GLU A 576 13.51 -11.18 -8.77
CA GLU A 576 14.67 -10.81 -9.57
C GLU A 576 15.76 -11.89 -9.56
N TYR A 577 16.09 -12.39 -8.38
CA TYR A 577 17.11 -13.42 -8.16
C TYR A 577 16.71 -14.76 -8.76
N LEU A 578 15.47 -15.21 -8.50
CA LEU A 578 14.97 -16.48 -9.02
C LEU A 578 14.82 -16.46 -10.55
N ALA A 579 14.51 -15.31 -11.15
CA ALA A 579 14.53 -15.17 -12.60
C ALA A 579 15.92 -15.43 -13.19
N GLU A 580 16.97 -14.91 -12.55
CA GLU A 580 18.35 -15.12 -12.98
C GLU A 580 18.79 -16.56 -12.77
N ALA A 581 18.49 -17.15 -11.62
CA ALA A 581 18.78 -18.56 -11.35
C ALA A 581 18.15 -19.49 -12.41
N LEU A 582 16.92 -19.22 -12.83
CA LEU A 582 16.25 -19.96 -13.91
C LEU A 582 16.94 -19.80 -15.27
N ARG A 583 17.46 -18.61 -15.60
CA ARG A 583 18.22 -18.38 -16.84
C ARG A 583 19.55 -19.10 -16.81
N ASN A 584 20.25 -19.06 -15.68
CA ASN A 584 21.54 -19.73 -15.53
C ASN A 584 21.38 -21.26 -15.64
N ALA A 585 20.35 -21.82 -15.00
CA ALA A 585 20.01 -23.23 -15.14
C ALA A 585 19.71 -23.63 -16.61
N ALA A 586 18.99 -22.78 -17.35
CA ALA A 586 18.71 -23.02 -18.77
C ALA A 586 19.99 -22.98 -19.62
N ALA A 587 20.94 -22.09 -19.29
CA ALA A 587 22.22 -22.00 -19.99
C ALA A 587 23.16 -23.20 -19.71
N GLU A 588 23.13 -23.76 -18.51
CA GLU A 588 23.91 -24.96 -18.14
C GLU A 588 23.39 -26.23 -18.82
N GLU A 589 22.08 -26.35 -19.05
CA GLU A 589 21.50 -27.48 -19.81
C GLU A 589 21.96 -27.49 -21.28
N ILE A 590 22.35 -26.34 -21.84
CA ILE A 590 22.90 -26.22 -23.21
C ILE A 590 24.33 -26.76 -23.30
N THR A 591 25.15 -26.54 -22.27
CA THR A 591 26.57 -26.91 -22.28
C THR A 591 26.82 -28.38 -21.96
N VAL A 592 25.90 -29.07 -21.28
CA VAL A 592 26.04 -30.49 -20.92
C VAL A 592 24.82 -31.32 -21.39
N PRO A 593 24.83 -31.87 -22.63
CA PRO A 593 23.75 -32.72 -23.11
C PRO A 593 23.65 -34.01 -22.27
N ARG A 594 22.53 -34.23 -21.57
CA ARG A 594 22.27 -35.52 -20.90
C ARG A 594 22.11 -36.63 -21.95
N ALA A 595 22.98 -37.63 -21.89
CA ALA A 595 22.92 -38.80 -22.77
C ALA A 595 21.54 -39.49 -22.66
N GLY A 596 20.81 -39.57 -23.78
CA GLY A 596 19.53 -40.28 -23.89
C GLY A 596 18.25 -39.44 -23.84
N ALA A 597 18.33 -38.11 -23.63
CA ALA A 597 17.16 -37.23 -23.76
C ALA A 597 17.02 -36.73 -25.22
N GLY A 598 15.85 -36.95 -25.83
CA GLY A 598 15.59 -36.46 -27.19
C GLY A 598 15.67 -34.93 -27.25
N LEU A 599 16.38 -34.39 -28.26
CA LEU A 599 16.62 -32.95 -28.47
C LEU A 599 15.34 -32.08 -28.36
N ALA A 600 14.19 -32.60 -28.78
CA ALA A 600 12.90 -31.91 -28.69
C ALA A 600 12.40 -31.76 -27.23
N ARG A 601 12.70 -32.72 -26.34
CA ARG A 601 12.34 -32.66 -24.93
C ARG A 601 13.19 -31.65 -24.17
N ILE A 602 14.49 -31.59 -24.49
CA ILE A 602 15.43 -30.60 -23.95
C ILE A 602 14.97 -29.19 -24.33
N ARG A 603 14.72 -28.92 -25.62
CA ARG A 603 14.22 -27.61 -26.09
C ARG A 603 12.90 -27.20 -25.42
N ARG A 604 11.95 -28.12 -25.22
CA ARG A 604 10.69 -27.80 -24.53
C ARG A 604 10.89 -27.43 -23.06
N ALA A 605 11.80 -28.11 -22.37
CA ALA A 605 12.13 -27.82 -20.98
C ALA A 605 12.84 -26.45 -20.85
N GLU A 606 13.77 -26.16 -21.75
CA GLU A 606 14.46 -24.88 -21.89
C GLU A 606 13.45 -23.73 -22.12
N GLU A 607 12.60 -23.85 -23.14
CA GLU A 607 11.55 -22.85 -23.41
C GLU A 607 10.63 -22.64 -22.19
N GLN A 608 10.37 -23.69 -21.40
CA GLN A 608 9.58 -23.58 -20.19
C GLN A 608 10.34 -22.83 -19.08
N GLN A 609 11.63 -23.06 -18.90
CA GLN A 609 12.47 -22.34 -17.94
C GLN A 609 12.58 -20.85 -18.31
N VAL A 610 12.79 -20.53 -19.60
CA VAL A 610 12.83 -19.14 -20.09
C VAL A 610 11.50 -18.42 -19.84
N ARG A 611 10.35 -19.05 -20.18
CA ARG A 611 9.03 -18.46 -19.91
C ARG A 611 8.78 -18.21 -18.42
N ARG A 612 9.27 -19.11 -17.55
CA ARG A 612 9.21 -18.93 -16.08
C ARG A 612 10.10 -17.79 -15.61
N ALA A 613 11.32 -17.68 -16.14
CA ALA A 613 12.23 -16.57 -15.83
C ALA A 613 11.62 -15.21 -16.22
N GLU A 614 11.03 -15.11 -17.41
CA GLU A 614 10.35 -13.90 -17.87
C GLU A 614 9.14 -13.54 -17.00
N ALA A 615 8.37 -14.54 -16.53
CA ALA A 615 7.26 -14.31 -15.61
C ALA A 615 7.76 -13.76 -14.26
N ARG A 616 8.87 -14.29 -13.74
CA ARG A 616 9.51 -13.80 -12.52
C ARG A 616 10.07 -12.38 -12.69
N GLU A 617 10.66 -12.04 -13.84
CA GLU A 617 11.10 -10.67 -14.11
C GLU A 617 9.94 -9.67 -14.17
N ARG A 618 8.81 -10.04 -14.76
CA ARG A 618 7.60 -9.21 -14.74
C ARG A 618 7.10 -8.98 -13.32
N GLN A 619 7.10 -10.04 -12.50
CA GLN A 619 6.73 -9.93 -11.10
C GLN A 619 7.69 -9.02 -10.30
N ALA A 620 9.00 -9.13 -10.54
CA ALA A 620 9.99 -8.24 -9.93
C ALA A 620 9.77 -6.78 -10.32
N GLU A 621 9.48 -6.54 -11.61
CA GLU A 621 9.18 -5.21 -12.15
C GLU A 621 7.93 -4.59 -11.51
N GLU A 622 6.84 -5.36 -11.36
CA GLU A 622 5.62 -4.92 -10.67
C GLU A 622 5.90 -4.50 -9.23
N TYR A 623 6.64 -5.30 -8.47
CA TYR A 623 6.97 -5.00 -7.08
C TYR A 623 7.86 -3.77 -6.93
N TYR A 624 8.95 -3.70 -7.70
CA TYR A 624 9.85 -2.54 -7.61
C TYR A 624 9.18 -1.26 -8.10
N GLU A 625 8.32 -1.31 -9.12
CA GLU A 625 7.59 -0.13 -9.59
C GLU A 625 6.60 0.36 -8.53
N ALA A 626 5.88 -0.54 -7.85
CA ALA A 626 4.99 -0.18 -6.74
C ALA A 626 5.73 0.53 -5.60
N VAL A 627 6.90 0.02 -5.20
CA VAL A 627 7.75 0.64 -4.18
C VAL A 627 8.25 2.01 -4.63
N ARG A 628 8.82 2.10 -5.83
CA ARG A 628 9.44 3.32 -6.37
C ARG A 628 8.43 4.43 -6.63
N ARG A 629 7.24 4.08 -7.11
CA ARG A 629 6.16 5.06 -7.37
C ARG A 629 5.65 5.67 -6.08
N ARG A 630 5.56 4.91 -4.99
CA ARG A 630 5.14 5.40 -3.67
C ARG A 630 6.22 6.25 -3.01
N ASP A 631 7.48 5.86 -3.16
CA ASP A 631 8.63 6.57 -2.58
C ASP A 631 9.84 6.50 -3.52
N ARG A 632 10.10 7.60 -4.25
CA ARG A 632 11.23 7.69 -5.18
C ARG A 632 12.59 7.70 -4.48
N THR A 633 12.65 7.87 -3.16
CA THR A 633 13.91 7.82 -2.40
C THR A 633 14.43 6.40 -2.21
N GLN A 634 13.59 5.38 -2.46
CA GLN A 634 13.92 3.95 -2.39
C GLN A 634 14.86 3.52 -3.52
N GLY A 635 16.17 3.78 -3.33
CA GLY A 635 17.22 3.47 -4.31
C GLY A 635 17.23 2.00 -4.76
N SER A 636 17.08 1.04 -3.84
CA SER A 636 17.11 -0.39 -4.17
C SER A 636 16.09 -0.78 -5.25
N ALA A 637 14.89 -0.19 -5.23
CA ALA A 637 13.86 -0.43 -6.23
C ALA A 637 14.22 0.17 -7.59
N ALA A 638 14.80 1.38 -7.61
CA ALA A 638 15.28 2.01 -8.84
C ALA A 638 16.43 1.21 -9.47
N PHE A 639 17.39 0.75 -8.68
CA PHE A 639 18.49 -0.10 -9.16
C PHE A 639 18.00 -1.47 -9.64
N GLY A 640 17.03 -2.08 -8.95
CA GLY A 640 16.40 -3.34 -9.39
C GLY A 640 15.71 -3.22 -10.74
N LEU A 641 14.91 -2.16 -10.93
CA LEU A 641 14.29 -1.86 -12.23
C LEU A 641 15.33 -1.59 -13.31
N ALA A 642 16.38 -0.82 -13.01
CA ALA A 642 17.46 -0.58 -13.96
C ALA A 642 18.11 -1.90 -14.41
N ARG A 643 18.44 -2.82 -13.49
CA ARG A 643 19.00 -4.14 -13.82
C ARG A 643 18.06 -4.97 -14.71
N ILE A 644 16.77 -5.00 -14.39
CA ILE A 644 15.77 -5.72 -15.20
C ILE A 644 15.69 -5.14 -16.63
N ARG A 645 15.73 -3.80 -16.78
CA ARG A 645 15.75 -3.15 -18.10
C ARG A 645 17.02 -3.47 -18.88
N LEU A 646 18.16 -3.48 -18.21
CA LEU A 646 19.47 -3.76 -18.83
C LEU A 646 19.58 -5.20 -19.33
N ARG A 647 19.00 -6.17 -18.62
CA ARG A 647 18.91 -7.56 -19.12
C ARG A 647 18.14 -7.68 -20.44
N ARG A 648 17.23 -6.74 -20.71
CA ARG A 648 16.48 -6.64 -21.98
C ARG A 648 17.20 -5.77 -23.02
N GLY A 649 18.42 -5.31 -22.74
CA GLY A 649 19.20 -4.42 -23.60
C GLY A 649 18.74 -2.96 -23.61
N ASP A 650 17.81 -2.56 -22.74
CA ASP A 650 17.20 -1.23 -22.76
C ASP A 650 17.93 -0.24 -21.84
N ARG A 651 19.09 0.25 -22.31
CA ARG A 651 19.90 1.25 -21.61
C ARG A 651 19.14 2.55 -21.38
N ARG A 652 18.34 2.99 -22.36
CA ARG A 652 17.57 4.24 -22.29
C ARG A 652 16.56 4.20 -21.15
N ARG A 653 15.76 3.13 -21.02
CA ARG A 653 14.80 3.01 -19.92
C ARG A 653 15.48 2.78 -18.58
N ALA A 654 16.61 2.08 -18.54
CA ALA A 654 17.38 1.93 -17.31
C ALA A 654 17.88 3.28 -16.78
N VAL A 655 18.46 4.11 -17.66
CA VAL A 655 18.91 5.47 -17.33
C VAL A 655 17.73 6.36 -16.93
N ALA A 656 16.58 6.26 -17.60
CA ALA A 656 15.39 7.03 -17.21
C ALA A 656 14.95 6.74 -15.77
N VAL A 657 14.95 5.46 -15.35
CA VAL A 657 14.61 5.07 -13.97
C VAL A 657 15.62 5.63 -12.97
N LEU A 658 16.92 5.55 -13.28
CA LEU A 658 17.97 6.13 -12.45
C LEU A 658 17.86 7.66 -12.39
N ASP A 659 17.45 8.27 -13.50
CA ASP A 659 17.29 9.72 -13.64
C ASP A 659 16.17 10.26 -12.72
N GLU A 660 15.16 9.44 -12.41
CA GLU A 660 14.04 9.76 -11.51
C GLU A 660 14.37 9.70 -10.01
N VAL A 661 15.56 9.22 -9.61
CA VAL A 661 16.00 9.27 -8.21
C VAL A 661 16.20 10.73 -7.79
N PRO A 662 15.51 11.23 -6.74
CA PRO A 662 15.52 12.63 -6.37
C PRO A 662 16.82 13.02 -5.66
N THR A 663 17.19 14.31 -5.74
CA THR A 663 18.39 14.87 -5.08
C THR A 663 18.36 14.78 -3.56
N THR A 664 17.19 14.62 -2.96
CA THR A 664 17.01 14.38 -1.52
C THR A 664 17.32 12.94 -1.11
N SER A 665 17.42 12.02 -2.07
CA SER A 665 17.85 10.65 -1.80
C SER A 665 19.34 10.62 -1.54
N ARG A 666 19.77 9.96 -0.47
CA ARG A 666 21.19 9.66 -0.21
C ARG A 666 21.85 8.78 -1.29
N HIS A 667 21.06 8.30 -2.26
CA HIS A 667 21.52 7.46 -3.37
C HIS A 667 21.57 8.21 -4.70
N TYR A 668 21.33 9.52 -4.69
CA TYR A 668 21.33 10.34 -5.90
C TYR A 668 22.65 10.21 -6.68
N ASP A 669 23.79 10.38 -6.01
CA ASP A 669 25.11 10.33 -6.66
C ASP A 669 25.41 8.93 -7.22
N ALA A 670 25.09 7.88 -6.44
CA ALA A 670 25.20 6.51 -6.92
C ALA A 670 24.32 6.26 -8.17
N ALA A 671 23.11 6.82 -8.23
CA ALA A 671 22.25 6.72 -9.40
C ALA A 671 22.83 7.47 -10.61
N ARG A 672 23.45 8.64 -10.39
CA ARG A 672 24.14 9.40 -11.46
C ARG A 672 25.35 8.66 -12.00
N VAL A 673 26.19 8.11 -11.12
CA VAL A 673 27.32 7.24 -11.50
C VAL A 673 26.83 6.05 -12.31
N ALA A 674 25.76 5.40 -11.85
CA ALA A 674 25.16 4.28 -12.56
C ALA A 674 24.68 4.65 -13.95
N ALA A 675 24.03 5.81 -14.12
CA ALA A 675 23.58 6.27 -15.43
C ALA A 675 24.75 6.43 -16.42
N VAL A 676 25.88 7.00 -15.98
CA VAL A 676 27.09 7.13 -16.81
C VAL A 676 27.68 5.77 -17.16
N ARG A 677 27.85 4.89 -16.17
CA ARG A 677 28.41 3.54 -16.37
C ARG A 677 27.52 2.69 -17.27
N VAL A 678 26.21 2.76 -17.11
CA VAL A 678 25.21 2.07 -17.95
C VAL A 678 25.26 2.53 -19.41
N LEU A 679 25.58 3.79 -19.68
CA LEU A 679 25.64 4.30 -21.06
C LEU A 679 26.94 3.92 -21.79
N ALA A 680 28.02 3.64 -21.07
CA ALA A 680 29.32 3.32 -21.67
C ALA A 680 29.73 1.85 -21.52
N GLY A 681 29.21 1.14 -20.52
CA GLY A 681 29.67 -0.19 -20.16
C GLY A 681 29.20 -1.29 -21.11
N ARG A 682 29.88 -2.44 -21.08
CA ARG A 682 29.44 -3.65 -21.79
C ARG A 682 28.34 -4.35 -20.98
N LEU A 683 27.24 -4.74 -21.59
CA LEU A 683 26.17 -5.50 -20.92
C LEU A 683 26.40 -7.01 -21.02
N PRO A 684 25.75 -7.80 -20.15
CA PRO A 684 25.74 -9.26 -20.28
C PRO A 684 25.33 -9.72 -21.68
N GLY A 685 26.03 -10.72 -22.20
CA GLY A 685 25.83 -11.22 -23.57
C GLY A 685 26.60 -10.43 -24.63
N GLY A 686 27.57 -9.59 -24.22
CA GLY A 686 28.52 -8.94 -25.10
C GLY A 686 28.03 -7.68 -25.84
N SER A 687 26.82 -7.18 -25.54
CA SER A 687 26.32 -5.97 -26.19
C SER A 687 27.02 -4.70 -25.68
N GLY A 688 27.80 -4.06 -26.55
CA GLY A 688 28.47 -2.78 -26.30
C GLY A 688 27.53 -1.58 -26.42
N PRO A 689 27.95 -0.37 -26.02
CA PRO A 689 27.18 0.84 -26.20
C PRO A 689 27.16 1.27 -27.67
N GLY A 690 26.18 2.10 -28.05
CA GLY A 690 26.19 2.86 -29.31
C GLY A 690 26.88 4.22 -29.18
N THR A 691 27.13 4.89 -30.30
CA THR A 691 27.76 6.23 -30.32
C THR A 691 26.93 7.30 -29.61
N ALA A 692 25.60 7.25 -29.71
CA ALA A 692 24.70 8.14 -28.98
C ALA A 692 24.79 7.95 -27.47
N GLU A 693 24.98 6.70 -27.02
CA GLU A 693 25.08 6.36 -25.61
C GLU A 693 26.43 6.80 -25.04
N LEU A 694 27.53 6.60 -25.78
CA LEU A 694 28.85 7.15 -25.42
C LEU A 694 28.83 8.67 -25.31
N ARG A 695 28.15 9.38 -26.23
CA ARG A 695 28.00 10.84 -26.14
C ARG A 695 27.22 11.22 -24.88
N ALA A 696 26.10 10.56 -24.64
CA ALA A 696 25.27 10.78 -23.47
C ALA A 696 26.00 10.48 -22.14
N ALA A 697 26.96 9.54 -22.14
CA ALA A 697 27.83 9.27 -21.01
C ALA A 697 28.83 10.40 -20.78
N ALA A 698 29.48 10.90 -21.85
CA ALA A 698 30.42 12.02 -21.77
C ALA A 698 29.76 13.31 -21.25
N ASP A 699 28.58 13.64 -21.79
CA ASP A 699 27.82 14.83 -21.38
C ASP A 699 27.43 14.77 -19.90
N ARG A 700 26.99 13.59 -19.43
CA ARG A 700 26.63 13.38 -18.02
C ARG A 700 27.84 13.39 -17.09
N LEU A 701 28.96 12.82 -17.52
CA LEU A 701 30.19 12.80 -16.73
C LEU A 701 30.63 14.24 -16.40
N ALA A 702 30.55 15.17 -17.36
CA ALA A 702 30.93 16.57 -17.16
C ALA A 702 30.13 17.29 -16.05
N GLY A 703 28.92 16.83 -15.74
CA GLY A 703 28.07 17.37 -14.66
C GLY A 703 28.09 16.56 -13.37
N LEU A 704 28.90 15.49 -13.29
CA LEU A 704 28.95 14.60 -12.13
C LEU A 704 29.87 15.14 -11.04
N HIS A 705 29.38 15.18 -9.80
CA HIS A 705 30.22 15.41 -8.63
C HIS A 705 30.64 14.07 -8.03
N LEU A 706 31.93 13.87 -7.76
CA LEU A 706 32.45 12.68 -7.12
C LEU A 706 33.30 13.08 -5.93
N ASP A 707 32.96 12.54 -4.76
CA ASP A 707 33.74 12.72 -3.55
C ASP A 707 35.01 11.83 -3.57
N GLY A 708 36.13 12.40 -3.13
CA GLY A 708 37.37 11.67 -2.87
C GLY A 708 38.46 11.79 -3.95
N SER A 709 39.72 11.74 -3.50
CA SER A 709 40.90 11.72 -4.36
C SER A 709 40.96 10.41 -5.15
N GLY A 710 40.76 10.47 -6.48
CA GLY A 710 40.95 9.35 -7.39
C GLY A 710 39.68 8.65 -7.91
N SER A 711 38.50 8.90 -7.34
CA SER A 711 37.23 8.34 -7.83
C SER A 711 36.93 8.75 -9.29
N TRP A 712 37.23 10.01 -9.62
CA TRP A 712 37.13 10.52 -10.99
C TRP A 712 38.04 9.78 -11.97
N ASP A 713 39.31 9.58 -11.60
CA ASP A 713 40.28 8.87 -12.44
C ASP A 713 39.86 7.42 -12.67
N ARG A 714 39.36 6.74 -11.63
CA ARG A 714 38.86 5.35 -11.73
C ARG A 714 37.67 5.26 -12.68
N LEU A 715 36.69 6.15 -12.55
CA LEU A 715 35.53 6.17 -13.45
C LEU A 715 35.95 6.48 -14.90
N VAL A 716 36.77 7.50 -15.13
CA VAL A 716 37.29 7.85 -16.47
C VAL A 716 38.05 6.67 -17.09
N THR A 717 38.82 5.94 -16.29
CA THR A 717 39.57 4.76 -16.74
C THR A 717 38.63 3.64 -17.17
N GLU A 718 37.60 3.33 -16.38
CA GLU A 718 36.57 2.34 -16.73
C GLU A 718 35.86 2.71 -18.04
N LEU A 719 35.45 3.98 -18.21
CA LEU A 719 34.77 4.44 -19.43
C LEU A 719 35.65 4.30 -20.68
N ARG A 720 36.95 4.60 -20.57
CA ARG A 720 37.92 4.41 -21.66
C ARG A 720 38.17 2.95 -21.97
N GLU A 721 38.25 2.10 -20.95
CA GLU A 721 38.38 0.65 -21.09
C GLU A 721 37.20 0.08 -21.88
N HIS A 722 35.97 0.47 -21.55
CA HIS A 722 34.79 0.05 -22.30
C HIS A 722 34.72 0.64 -23.72
N ALA A 723 35.08 1.91 -23.91
CA ALA A 723 35.07 2.52 -25.25
C ALA A 723 36.04 1.85 -26.22
N LEU A 724 37.22 1.44 -25.72
CA LEU A 724 38.18 0.63 -26.49
C LEU A 724 37.69 -0.80 -26.67
N GLY A 725 37.29 -1.46 -25.59
CA GLY A 725 36.90 -2.87 -25.60
C GLY A 725 35.61 -3.17 -26.38
N CYS A 726 34.70 -2.20 -26.50
CA CYS A 726 33.45 -2.34 -27.25
C CYS A 726 33.51 -1.72 -28.65
N ARG A 727 34.68 -1.24 -29.09
CA ARG A 727 34.84 -0.62 -30.40
C ARG A 727 34.51 -1.63 -31.52
N PRO A 728 33.59 -1.31 -32.46
CA PRO A 728 33.32 -2.16 -33.62
C PRO A 728 34.58 -2.30 -34.51
N PRO A 729 34.73 -3.38 -35.31
CA PRO A 729 35.88 -3.56 -36.19
C PRO A 729 36.10 -2.42 -37.18
N GLY A 730 35.03 -1.76 -37.63
CA GLY A 730 35.07 -0.59 -38.52
C GLY A 730 35.22 0.76 -37.80
N GLY A 731 35.32 0.76 -36.47
CA GLY A 731 35.23 1.96 -35.65
C GLY A 731 33.80 2.43 -35.37
N TRP A 732 33.72 3.48 -34.56
CA TRP A 732 32.50 4.20 -34.20
C TRP A 732 32.03 5.17 -35.29
N GLY A 733 32.92 5.59 -36.20
CA GLY A 733 32.62 6.48 -37.32
C GLY A 733 32.31 7.93 -36.89
N THR A 734 31.59 8.67 -37.74
CA THR A 734 31.30 10.11 -37.54
C THR A 734 30.43 10.40 -36.32
N GLY A 735 29.76 9.40 -35.76
CA GLY A 735 28.97 9.52 -34.53
C GLY A 735 29.81 9.55 -33.26
N PHE A 736 31.11 9.24 -33.32
CA PHE A 736 31.98 9.14 -32.14
C PHE A 736 32.06 10.48 -31.36
N PRO A 737 31.89 10.47 -30.03
CA PRO A 737 32.01 11.67 -29.20
C PRO A 737 33.48 12.01 -28.92
N ALA A 738 34.17 12.57 -29.93
CA ALA A 738 35.50 13.11 -29.75
C ALA A 738 35.51 14.24 -28.69
N GLY A 739 36.57 14.29 -27.87
CA GLY A 739 36.72 15.26 -26.77
C GLY A 739 37.70 14.78 -25.70
N ASP A 740 37.69 15.42 -24.53
CA ASP A 740 38.66 15.15 -23.45
C ASP A 740 38.57 13.71 -22.92
N LEU A 741 37.37 13.12 -22.90
CA LEU A 741 37.16 11.77 -22.39
C LEU A 741 37.73 10.71 -23.35
N PHE A 742 37.42 10.81 -24.65
CA PHE A 742 37.69 9.75 -25.64
C PHE A 742 38.76 10.10 -26.69
N GLY A 743 39.33 11.29 -26.63
CA GLY A 743 40.36 11.75 -27.56
C GLY A 743 39.80 12.48 -28.78
N PRO A 744 40.68 12.99 -29.66
CA PRO A 744 40.30 13.91 -30.74
C PRO A 744 39.58 13.23 -31.92
N ALA A 745 39.66 11.90 -32.05
CA ALA A 745 39.06 11.14 -33.15
C ALA A 745 38.84 9.66 -32.76
N ASP A 746 38.01 8.95 -33.54
CA ASP A 746 37.80 7.50 -33.44
C ASP A 746 39.04 6.74 -33.94
N GLY A 747 40.05 6.60 -33.08
CA GLY A 747 41.26 5.84 -33.34
C GLY A 747 41.52 4.82 -32.24
N GLU A 748 41.73 3.56 -32.62
CA GLU A 748 42.06 2.48 -31.69
C GLU A 748 43.38 2.78 -30.93
N GLU A 749 44.43 3.19 -31.65
CA GLU A 749 45.72 3.54 -31.03
C GLU A 749 45.58 4.75 -30.08
N ALA A 750 44.78 5.76 -30.46
CA ALA A 750 44.54 6.94 -29.62
C ALA A 750 43.78 6.61 -28.34
N LEU A 751 42.76 5.74 -28.42
CA LEU A 751 42.02 5.24 -27.26
C LEU A 751 42.91 4.37 -26.35
N ALA A 752 43.72 3.49 -26.94
CA ALA A 752 44.69 2.67 -26.21
C ALA A 752 45.72 3.51 -25.45
N GLU A 753 46.26 4.57 -26.08
CA GLU A 753 47.16 5.52 -25.41
C GLU A 753 46.49 6.27 -24.26
N LEU A 754 45.24 6.72 -24.46
CA LEU A 754 44.48 7.40 -23.41
C LEU A 754 44.21 6.48 -22.22
N LEU A 755 43.85 5.22 -22.48
CA LEU A 755 43.67 4.20 -21.46
C LEU A 755 44.97 3.89 -20.73
N SER A 756 46.09 3.75 -21.45
CA SER A 756 47.43 3.56 -20.87
C SER A 756 47.81 4.71 -19.93
N ARG A 757 47.58 5.97 -20.35
CA ARG A 757 47.80 7.15 -19.49
C ARG A 757 46.92 7.14 -18.24
N SER A 758 45.66 6.75 -18.39
CA SER A 758 44.72 6.60 -17.28
C SER A 758 45.17 5.54 -16.26
N LEU A 759 45.55 4.35 -16.73
CA LEU A 759 46.05 3.25 -15.88
C LEU A 759 47.35 3.62 -15.15
N LYS A 760 48.25 4.36 -15.79
CA LYS A 760 49.46 4.90 -15.14
C LYS A 760 49.11 5.87 -14.00
N ARG A 761 48.11 6.74 -14.19
CA ARG A 761 47.62 7.61 -13.11
C ARG A 761 47.01 6.82 -11.96
N LEU A 762 46.29 5.73 -12.24
CA LEU A 762 45.82 4.83 -11.18
C LEU A 762 46.97 4.14 -10.46
N ALA A 763 48.04 3.77 -11.17
CA ALA A 763 49.24 3.19 -10.55
C ALA A 763 49.90 4.16 -9.56
N ASP A 764 49.84 5.47 -9.81
CA ASP A 764 50.30 6.52 -8.87
C ASP A 764 49.44 6.66 -7.61
N GLN A 765 48.24 6.05 -7.61
CA GLN A 765 47.31 6.01 -6.48
C GLN A 765 47.34 4.68 -5.72
N ALA A 766 48.13 3.70 -6.18
CA ALA A 766 48.18 2.37 -5.60
C ALA A 766 48.75 2.37 -4.16
N GLY A 767 48.14 1.58 -3.28
CA GLY A 767 48.56 1.45 -1.88
C GLY A 767 49.78 0.55 -1.69
N SER A 768 50.10 -0.30 -2.67
CA SER A 768 51.19 -1.25 -2.61
C SER A 768 52.01 -1.32 -3.91
N ALA A 769 53.26 -1.77 -3.79
CA ALA A 769 54.14 -1.98 -4.95
C ALA A 769 53.62 -3.06 -5.91
N GLY A 770 52.91 -4.08 -5.38
CA GLY A 770 52.27 -5.12 -6.17
C GLY A 770 51.15 -4.56 -7.03
N GLU A 771 50.18 -3.86 -6.44
CA GLU A 771 49.09 -3.21 -7.19
C GLU A 771 49.61 -2.20 -8.21
N ARG A 772 50.66 -1.45 -7.87
CA ARG A 772 51.33 -0.54 -8.81
C ARG A 772 51.91 -1.29 -10.01
N GLY A 773 52.59 -2.41 -9.77
CA GLY A 773 53.14 -3.27 -10.81
C GLY A 773 52.04 -3.79 -11.75
N ASP A 774 50.98 -4.36 -11.18
CA ASP A 774 49.85 -4.91 -11.93
C ASP A 774 49.18 -3.85 -12.83
N LEU A 775 48.98 -2.64 -12.30
CA LEU A 775 48.41 -1.52 -13.06
C LEU A 775 49.32 -1.04 -14.19
N LEU A 776 50.65 -1.02 -13.97
CA LEU A 776 51.62 -0.67 -15.01
C LEU A 776 51.68 -1.72 -16.11
N ASP A 777 51.72 -3.00 -15.75
CA ASP A 777 51.71 -4.10 -16.71
C ASP A 777 50.46 -4.03 -17.59
N ARG A 778 49.31 -3.76 -16.98
CA ARG A 778 48.05 -3.54 -17.71
C ARG A 778 48.08 -2.29 -18.58
N ALA A 779 48.69 -1.19 -18.11
CA ALA A 779 48.87 0.03 -18.88
C ALA A 779 49.73 -0.16 -20.14
N TYR A 780 50.72 -1.05 -20.10
CA TYR A 780 51.52 -1.38 -21.28
C TYR A 780 50.84 -2.42 -22.18
N ALA A 781 50.12 -3.39 -21.59
CA ALA A 781 49.42 -4.43 -22.35
C ALA A 781 48.29 -3.91 -23.25
N VAL A 782 47.70 -2.74 -22.96
CA VAL A 782 46.66 -2.14 -23.80
C VAL A 782 47.21 -1.44 -25.05
N LEU A 783 48.51 -1.16 -25.12
CA LEU A 783 49.10 -0.48 -26.27
C LEU A 783 49.27 -1.46 -27.45
N PRO A 784 49.12 -0.99 -28.71
CA PRO A 784 49.38 -1.83 -29.87
C PRO A 784 50.85 -2.25 -29.92
N GLU A 785 51.13 -3.47 -30.40
CA GLU A 785 52.52 -3.89 -30.55
C GLU A 785 53.30 -2.96 -31.49
N PRO A 786 54.56 -2.62 -31.17
CA PRO A 786 55.38 -1.73 -31.98
C PRO A 786 55.43 -2.21 -33.45
N ALA A 787 55.33 -1.28 -34.39
CA ALA A 787 55.35 -1.58 -35.82
C ALA A 787 56.60 -2.41 -36.24
N ALA A 788 57.72 -2.22 -35.57
CA ALA A 788 58.96 -2.98 -35.77
C ALA A 788 58.82 -4.47 -35.42
N PHE A 789 58.02 -4.82 -34.41
CA PHE A 789 57.78 -6.21 -33.99
C PHE A 789 56.79 -6.91 -34.93
N ARG A 790 55.74 -6.19 -35.38
CA ARG A 790 54.82 -6.65 -36.44
C ARG A 790 55.53 -6.92 -37.77
N GLN A 791 56.55 -6.12 -38.12
CA GLN A 791 57.40 -6.36 -39.29
C GLN A 791 58.34 -7.57 -39.11
N LEU A 792 58.88 -7.79 -37.92
CA LEU A 792 59.70 -8.97 -37.59
C LEU A 792 58.92 -10.28 -37.68
N LEU A 793 57.66 -10.30 -37.20
CA LEU A 793 56.77 -11.45 -37.33
C LEU A 793 56.33 -11.67 -38.78
N ARG A 794 55.91 -10.62 -39.51
CA ARG A 794 55.60 -10.75 -40.96
C ARG A 794 56.82 -11.12 -41.81
N GLY A 795 58.01 -10.73 -41.39
CA GLY A 795 59.28 -11.09 -42.03
C GLY A 795 59.64 -12.57 -41.86
N ARG A 796 59.34 -13.18 -40.69
CA ARG A 796 59.56 -14.61 -40.44
C ARG A 796 58.63 -15.54 -41.24
N TRP A 797 57.45 -15.09 -41.63
CA TRP A 797 56.51 -15.87 -42.46
C TRP A 797 56.73 -15.74 -43.97
N ARG A 798 57.65 -14.87 -44.42
CA ARG A 798 58.06 -14.77 -45.85
C ARG A 798 59.36 -15.52 -46.18
N THR A 799 59.96 -16.19 -45.21
CA THR A 799 61.17 -17.02 -45.37
C THR A 799 60.98 -18.44 -44.84
N ALA A 800 59.79 -19.02 -45.07
CA ALA A 800 59.53 -20.44 -44.87
C ALA A 800 58.99 -21.04 -46.17
#